data_AF-A0A952QGX1-F1
#
_entry.id   AF-A0A952QGX1-F1
#
_cell.length_a   1.000
_cell.length_b   1.000
_cell.length_c   1.000
_cell.angle_alpha   90.00
_cell.angle_beta   90.00
_cell.angle_gamma   90.00
#
_symmetry.space_group_name_H-M   'P 1'
#
loop_
_entity.id
_entity.type
_entity.pdbx_description
1 polymer ?
#
loop_
_entity_poly.entity_id
_entity_poly.type
_entity_poly.pdbx_seq_one_letter_code
_entity_poly.pdbx_strand_id
1 'polypeptide(L)'
;MQLRVCVWALAMALCVSPALAGSVKRQEKVLLEFKPEAGQSAKSKDASKITFSAQGQQIVIEDSSVFETEVVSSDAEKSVLRSKTVSSKTTINGDPLESDPDDSTTDTTFARNGQILAVKHNPEIEDELQIRLENSVAVGTALIFKSEPIGAGDTWTHDYPESADLKVAAASATFTVIGFEEVDGVACAKIKMDWSEKSGSPAMKVSSTQWIEIASGDAIKIESKVTGAKFDFGLGEPVVLSIESKTGRTSGGLVKSDTNKPEGGQDAGAIDQAVEGFEKLDGALTLYKKSDGGKTVLKLEVKKSQFGTAMMLQTTASTGLADGRLTAGDPINDLVFEFRRLPNNRLAMYVPNYLYRADNNLAIARAVRRSFPDSLVESFDIEAEQADRDSVLIDVSDMFRGDLGRVAEILAGGGNPILGGGGTPYILDRENSYLASVANFPKNLSVRATLNFIGRGGGGLGSLLSTGGRPADDRSVVLSVEYNLFALPVENGYQPRMYDSRVGFFTTDFTSYDDPTANDLKIQYINRWNLVKKDPSAAVSDPVEPIVFWIDNATPPEYREAVKAGIEGWNAAFLEAGFSNAVIAKQMPDDADFDHADMRYNVVRWVASPDAAYAIALMRANPLTGEILNASVTVDANIVRTFAGEYGVFIRPEAWQARVKRRLASLAANGCSPNRCDLLTDGNLSMLTGMTAAAQMAGVSRSEYVNQFVHWVVSHEVGHLMGLRHNFVASTLLSLDQLGNPATVDKEGTAASVMDYVAFNPSALKNPEADFFSQTVGRYDKWAIKFGYTPFAGKSTGGERYDLYQIAQQGAREGLAWLGDEYADGVDPYVTRFDLGADPLAYWTKMGSVSRQLMLDLPATTLRPGESYYTFTREFDRLFSMYGQSAIELTRFIGGVRRSPSYPSDPGGKKPIVTIPATTQKAALDQVVKMVFAKDSLSFPKGFFKNFTVNPKADFIEQMLAGSDDYPVRDVLGGLQSAALDSLLDPGTMARLVNQEYKAEPNEKVLTIVDLFQSLHKAIWVELGGNGAVDPLRRDLQKSYVDSLIAMVLEKQVVPADALILARYELTQLRGSLATAAKANKDPQTALHYADLSTRIGMALDAKPTVGASGGGSPSLLDLLRGG
;
A
#
# COMPACT_ATOMS: atom_id res chain seq x y z
N MET A 1 -73.68 0.84 -9.12
CA MET A 1 -74.22 1.16 -10.45
C MET A 1 -73.31 0.47 -11.46
N GLN A 2 -73.69 -0.68 -12.03
CA GLN A 2 -74.51 -0.79 -13.23
C GLN A 2 -74.16 0.24 -14.32
N LEU A 3 -73.52 -0.28 -15.38
CA LEU A 3 -73.81 -0.10 -16.81
C LEU A 3 -74.35 1.25 -17.34
N ARG A 4 -73.70 1.67 -18.45
CA ARG A 4 -74.27 2.20 -19.72
C ARG A 4 -74.77 3.66 -19.72
N VAL A 5 -74.71 4.47 -20.78
CA VAL A 5 -74.21 4.49 -22.18
C VAL A 5 -74.59 5.88 -22.76
N CYS A 6 -74.07 6.24 -23.94
CA CYS A 6 -74.59 7.22 -24.92
C CYS A 6 -74.21 8.72 -24.78
N VAL A 7 -74.08 9.56 -25.83
CA VAL A 7 -73.87 9.48 -27.31
C VAL A 7 -73.96 10.91 -27.89
N TRP A 8 -73.30 11.19 -29.04
CA TRP A 8 -73.59 12.22 -30.09
C TRP A 8 -73.17 13.71 -29.90
N ALA A 9 -72.90 14.56 -30.93
CA ALA A 9 -72.63 14.47 -32.38
C ALA A 9 -72.39 15.89 -33.00
N LEU A 10 -72.07 15.93 -34.32
CA LEU A 10 -72.15 17.03 -35.33
C LEU A 10 -71.15 18.22 -35.27
N ALA A 11 -70.76 18.96 -36.34
CA ALA A 11 -70.66 18.87 -37.81
C ALA A 11 -70.35 20.30 -38.35
N MET A 12 -69.41 20.51 -39.29
CA MET A 12 -69.53 21.45 -40.44
C MET A 12 -68.29 21.53 -41.37
N ALA A 13 -68.60 21.41 -42.67
CA ALA A 13 -68.03 22.09 -43.86
C ALA A 13 -66.70 21.67 -44.54
N LEU A 14 -66.85 21.39 -45.84
CA LEU A 14 -65.90 21.07 -46.92
C LEU A 14 -65.16 22.31 -47.48
N CYS A 15 -63.93 22.11 -47.98
CA CYS A 15 -63.44 22.61 -49.29
C CYS A 15 -62.17 21.86 -49.77
N VAL A 16 -62.30 21.21 -50.95
CA VAL A 16 -61.39 21.06 -52.12
C VAL A 16 -59.99 20.41 -51.99
N SER A 17 -59.76 19.43 -52.88
CA SER A 17 -58.58 18.59 -53.20
C SER A 17 -57.43 19.33 -53.94
N PRO A 18 -56.38 18.70 -54.58
CA PRO A 18 -55.80 17.34 -54.50
C PRO A 18 -54.23 17.26 -54.51
N ALA A 19 -53.72 16.03 -54.50
CA ALA A 19 -52.49 15.51 -55.13
C ALA A 19 -51.16 15.50 -54.34
N LEU A 20 -50.76 14.31 -53.89
CA LEU A 20 -49.87 13.45 -54.68
C LEU A 20 -50.00 12.00 -54.20
N ALA A 21 -50.47 11.16 -55.13
CA ALA A 21 -50.48 9.72 -55.00
C ALA A 21 -49.02 9.21 -55.05
N GLY A 22 -48.52 8.72 -53.91
CA GLY A 22 -47.48 7.72 -53.86
C GLY A 22 -48.13 6.38 -53.57
N SER A 23 -47.93 5.41 -54.46
CA SER A 23 -48.46 4.05 -54.43
C SER A 23 -48.62 3.44 -53.03
N VAL A 24 -49.82 2.97 -52.69
CA VAL A 24 -50.00 1.88 -51.74
C VAL A 24 -49.35 0.65 -52.38
N LYS A 25 -48.06 0.42 -52.08
CA LYS A 25 -47.48 -0.90 -52.27
C LYS A 25 -48.19 -1.81 -51.27
N ARG A 26 -48.85 -2.84 -51.81
CA ARG A 26 -49.28 -4.03 -51.07
C ARG A 26 -48.14 -4.40 -50.12
N GLN A 27 -48.34 -4.26 -48.80
CA GLN A 27 -47.31 -4.56 -47.82
C GLN A 27 -46.90 -6.02 -48.05
N GLU A 28 -45.66 -6.25 -48.50
CA GLU A 28 -45.14 -7.60 -48.69
C GLU A 28 -45.22 -8.30 -47.35
N LYS A 29 -45.92 -9.44 -47.31
CA LYS A 29 -45.91 -10.28 -46.12
C LYS A 29 -44.49 -10.82 -45.97
N VAL A 30 -43.93 -10.72 -44.77
CA VAL A 30 -42.57 -11.14 -44.44
C VAL A 30 -42.63 -12.47 -43.70
N LEU A 31 -41.79 -13.43 -44.07
CA LEU A 31 -41.62 -14.64 -43.28
C LEU A 31 -40.57 -14.38 -42.20
N LEU A 32 -40.98 -14.41 -40.92
CA LEU A 32 -40.05 -14.32 -39.80
C LEU A 32 -39.61 -15.72 -39.40
N GLU A 33 -38.31 -15.92 -39.25
CA GLU A 33 -37.71 -17.18 -38.80
C GLU A 33 -36.58 -16.86 -37.82
N PHE A 34 -36.48 -17.62 -36.72
CA PHE A 34 -35.36 -17.52 -35.80
C PHE A 34 -34.13 -18.24 -36.36
N LYS A 35 -33.11 -17.48 -36.77
CA LYS A 35 -31.94 -17.97 -37.50
C LYS A 35 -30.61 -17.69 -36.80
N PRO A 36 -30.45 -17.92 -35.48
CA PRO A 36 -29.18 -17.63 -34.83
C PRO A 36 -28.03 -18.48 -35.40
N GLU A 37 -26.84 -17.91 -35.52
CA GLU A 37 -25.64 -18.59 -36.00
C GLU A 37 -24.64 -18.82 -34.87
N ALA A 38 -24.11 -20.05 -34.76
CA ALA A 38 -23.16 -20.41 -33.70
C ALA A 38 -21.92 -19.49 -33.68
N GLY A 39 -21.55 -19.05 -32.48
CA GLY A 39 -20.43 -18.13 -32.22
C GLY A 39 -20.75 -16.64 -32.43
N GLN A 40 -21.98 -16.28 -32.80
CA GLN A 40 -22.41 -14.88 -32.78
C GLN A 40 -22.84 -14.48 -31.37
N SER A 41 -22.63 -13.21 -31.01
CA SER A 41 -23.08 -12.66 -29.73
C SER A 41 -23.72 -11.29 -29.88
N ALA A 42 -24.59 -10.96 -28.93
CA ALA A 42 -25.22 -9.66 -28.81
C ALA A 42 -25.16 -9.20 -27.35
N LYS A 43 -25.02 -7.89 -27.15
CA LYS A 43 -25.15 -7.26 -25.82
C LYS A 43 -26.45 -6.49 -25.76
N SER A 44 -27.22 -6.74 -24.70
CA SER A 44 -28.51 -6.10 -24.48
C SER A 44 -28.54 -5.45 -23.11
N LYS A 45 -29.18 -4.28 -23.02
CA LYS A 45 -29.44 -3.60 -21.76
C LYS A 45 -30.90 -3.76 -21.40
N ASP A 46 -31.16 -4.22 -20.19
CA ASP A 46 -32.48 -4.27 -19.57
C ASP A 46 -32.62 -3.17 -18.51
N ALA A 47 -33.82 -2.63 -18.43
CA ALA A 47 -34.26 -1.81 -17.32
C ALA A 47 -35.62 -2.35 -16.84
N SER A 48 -35.63 -2.90 -15.63
CA SER A 48 -36.79 -3.56 -15.04
C SER A 48 -37.25 -2.86 -13.77
N LYS A 49 -38.57 -2.75 -13.61
CA LYS A 49 -39.22 -2.21 -12.42
C LYS A 49 -40.17 -3.26 -11.85
N ILE A 50 -39.82 -3.81 -10.70
CA ILE A 50 -40.60 -4.80 -9.97
C ILE A 50 -41.34 -4.09 -8.84
N THR A 51 -42.66 -4.26 -8.77
CA THR A 51 -43.52 -3.65 -7.76
C THR A 51 -44.33 -4.72 -7.04
N PHE A 52 -44.29 -4.72 -5.71
CA PHE A 52 -45.13 -5.58 -4.88
C PHE A 52 -45.48 -4.91 -3.55
N SER A 53 -46.47 -5.46 -2.84
CA SER A 53 -46.86 -4.99 -1.52
C SER A 53 -46.57 -6.05 -0.47
N ALA A 54 -45.79 -5.71 0.56
CA ALA A 54 -45.50 -6.57 1.69
C ALA A 54 -45.83 -5.83 2.99
N GLN A 55 -46.55 -6.48 3.91
CA GLN A 55 -46.92 -5.93 5.24
C GLN A 55 -47.57 -4.52 5.21
N GLY A 56 -48.35 -4.21 4.16
CA GLY A 56 -49.04 -2.92 4.01
C GLY A 56 -48.18 -1.79 3.42
N GLN A 57 -46.92 -2.05 3.05
CA GLN A 57 -46.05 -1.12 2.34
C GLN A 57 -45.86 -1.57 0.88
N GLN A 58 -45.80 -0.60 -0.04
CA GLN A 58 -45.44 -0.85 -1.44
C GLN A 58 -43.92 -0.78 -1.57
N ILE A 59 -43.33 -1.82 -2.14
CA ILE A 59 -41.89 -1.93 -2.42
C ILE A 59 -41.70 -1.89 -3.93
N VAL A 60 -40.79 -1.04 -4.38
CA VAL A 60 -40.40 -0.85 -5.77
C VAL A 60 -38.92 -1.18 -5.90
N ILE A 61 -38.60 -2.20 -6.69
CA ILE A 61 -37.23 -2.56 -7.04
C ILE A 61 -37.00 -2.11 -8.48
N GLU A 62 -36.00 -1.28 -8.72
CA GLU A 62 -35.59 -0.87 -10.05
C GLU A 62 -34.21 -1.46 -10.34
N ASP A 63 -34.13 -2.29 -11.37
CA ASP A 63 -32.91 -2.95 -11.83
C ASP A 63 -32.52 -2.46 -13.23
N SER A 64 -31.23 -2.22 -13.44
CA SER A 64 -30.68 -2.04 -14.79
C SER A 64 -29.49 -2.95 -14.98
N SER A 65 -29.64 -3.89 -15.92
CA SER A 65 -28.67 -4.93 -16.17
C SER A 65 -28.21 -4.92 -17.63
N VAL A 66 -26.94 -5.25 -17.86
CA VAL A 66 -26.38 -5.49 -19.20
C VAL A 66 -26.06 -6.96 -19.28
N PHE A 67 -26.63 -7.63 -20.29
CA PHE A 67 -26.40 -9.04 -20.54
C PHE A 67 -25.65 -9.21 -21.86
N GLU A 68 -24.77 -10.20 -21.91
CA GLU A 68 -24.15 -10.70 -23.13
C GLU A 68 -24.73 -12.07 -23.45
N THR A 69 -25.32 -12.21 -24.63
CA THR A 69 -25.92 -13.46 -25.12
C THR A 69 -25.09 -13.99 -26.28
N GLU A 70 -24.60 -15.22 -26.17
CA GLU A 70 -23.84 -15.94 -27.19
C GLU A 70 -24.66 -17.12 -27.73
N VAL A 71 -24.62 -17.32 -29.04
CA VAL A 71 -25.16 -18.55 -29.67
C VAL A 71 -24.13 -19.67 -29.51
N VAL A 72 -24.32 -20.52 -28.51
CA VAL A 72 -23.43 -21.66 -28.22
C VAL A 72 -23.50 -22.70 -29.33
N SER A 73 -24.70 -22.99 -29.83
CA SER A 73 -24.91 -23.91 -30.95
C SER A 73 -26.21 -23.60 -31.68
N SER A 74 -26.25 -23.91 -32.98
CA SER A 74 -27.46 -23.88 -33.79
C SER A 74 -27.41 -24.97 -34.85
N ASP A 75 -28.44 -25.82 -34.89
CA ASP A 75 -28.60 -26.89 -35.88
C ASP A 75 -29.98 -26.82 -36.55
N ALA A 76 -30.30 -27.77 -37.44
CA ALA A 76 -31.56 -27.76 -38.18
C ALA A 76 -32.83 -27.81 -37.29
N GLU A 77 -32.74 -28.31 -36.05
CA GLU A 77 -33.89 -28.53 -35.16
C GLU A 77 -33.96 -27.54 -33.99
N LYS A 78 -32.81 -27.12 -33.43
CA LYS A 78 -32.75 -26.30 -32.21
C LYS A 78 -31.56 -25.35 -32.16
N SER A 79 -31.59 -24.40 -31.23
CA SER A 79 -30.48 -23.47 -30.96
C SER A 79 -30.30 -23.27 -29.46
N VAL A 80 -29.05 -23.19 -28.99
CA VAL A 80 -28.72 -22.97 -27.58
C VAL A 80 -28.04 -21.61 -27.45
N LEU A 81 -28.64 -20.73 -26.65
CA LEU A 81 -28.13 -19.39 -26.36
C LEU A 81 -27.70 -19.33 -24.89
N ARG A 82 -26.48 -18.84 -24.63
CA ARG A 82 -25.95 -18.61 -23.28
C ARG A 82 -25.98 -17.14 -22.97
N SER A 83 -26.63 -16.75 -21.87
CA SER A 83 -26.64 -15.37 -21.40
C SER A 83 -25.84 -15.23 -20.11
N LYS A 84 -25.02 -14.19 -20.03
CA LYS A 84 -24.24 -13.79 -18.84
C LYS A 84 -24.54 -12.33 -18.48
N THR A 85 -24.74 -12.05 -17.19
CA THR A 85 -24.84 -10.66 -16.70
C THR A 85 -23.44 -10.04 -16.66
N VAL A 86 -23.24 -8.95 -17.39
CA VAL A 86 -21.97 -8.20 -17.49
C VAL A 86 -21.90 -7.12 -16.40
N SER A 87 -23.02 -6.48 -16.10
CA SER A 87 -23.14 -5.51 -15.03
C SER A 87 -24.61 -5.37 -14.64
N SER A 88 -24.91 -5.23 -13.36
CA SER A 88 -26.25 -4.90 -12.86
C SER A 88 -26.19 -3.71 -11.90
N LYS A 89 -27.30 -2.99 -11.79
CA LYS A 89 -27.51 -1.96 -10.78
C LYS A 89 -28.94 -2.05 -10.30
N THR A 90 -29.11 -2.48 -9.06
CA THR A 90 -30.42 -2.60 -8.42
C THR A 90 -30.62 -1.51 -7.36
N THR A 91 -31.81 -0.95 -7.27
CA THR A 91 -32.25 -0.05 -6.20
C THR A 91 -33.55 -0.58 -5.60
N ILE A 92 -33.73 -0.42 -4.30
CA ILE A 92 -34.99 -0.71 -3.59
C ILE A 92 -35.51 0.60 -3.03
N ASN A 93 -36.70 1.02 -3.47
CA ASN A 93 -37.34 2.28 -3.12
C ASN A 93 -36.44 3.52 -3.32
N GLY A 94 -35.50 3.47 -4.27
CA GLY A 94 -34.55 4.54 -4.59
C GLY A 94 -33.19 4.41 -3.89
N ASP A 95 -33.05 3.51 -2.92
CA ASP A 95 -31.78 3.24 -2.24
C ASP A 95 -30.98 2.16 -3.01
N PRO A 96 -29.69 2.37 -3.31
CA PRO A 96 -28.88 1.40 -4.04
C PRO A 96 -28.62 0.14 -3.21
N LEU A 97 -28.78 -1.03 -3.84
CA LEU A 97 -28.34 -2.31 -3.28
C LEU A 97 -26.91 -2.57 -3.77
N GLU A 98 -25.97 -2.82 -2.86
CA GLU A 98 -24.65 -3.35 -3.22
C GLU A 98 -24.81 -4.82 -3.61
N SER A 99 -24.37 -5.18 -4.82
CA SER A 99 -24.30 -6.56 -5.27
C SER A 99 -23.04 -6.75 -6.11
N ASP A 100 -22.28 -7.80 -5.80
CA ASP A 100 -21.14 -8.24 -6.60
C ASP A 100 -21.62 -8.82 -7.95
N PRO A 101 -20.85 -8.68 -9.04
CA PRO A 101 -21.13 -9.39 -10.28
C PRO A 101 -20.99 -10.90 -10.04
N ASP A 102 -22.09 -11.63 -10.20
CA ASP A 102 -22.11 -13.09 -10.18
C ASP A 102 -21.68 -13.64 -11.55
N ASP A 103 -20.84 -14.67 -11.55
CA ASP A 103 -20.35 -15.36 -12.75
C ASP A 103 -21.39 -16.34 -13.32
N SER A 104 -22.63 -16.27 -12.84
CA SER A 104 -23.71 -17.14 -13.28
C SER A 104 -24.08 -16.95 -14.75
N THR A 105 -24.43 -18.06 -15.39
CA THR A 105 -24.84 -18.11 -16.80
C THR A 105 -26.14 -18.90 -16.94
N THR A 106 -26.97 -18.51 -17.90
CA THR A 106 -28.20 -19.22 -18.24
C THR A 106 -28.16 -19.69 -19.70
N ASP A 107 -28.28 -21.00 -19.91
CA ASP A 107 -28.37 -21.64 -21.23
C ASP A 107 -29.83 -21.91 -21.58
N THR A 108 -30.36 -21.25 -22.60
CA THR A 108 -31.73 -21.43 -23.09
C THR A 108 -31.72 -22.15 -24.43
N THR A 109 -32.43 -23.27 -24.51
CA THR A 109 -32.60 -24.05 -25.74
C THR A 109 -33.92 -23.68 -26.43
N PHE A 110 -33.86 -23.19 -27.65
CA PHE A 110 -35.00 -22.82 -28.49
C PHE A 110 -35.23 -23.85 -29.60
N ALA A 111 -36.50 -24.17 -29.87
CA ALA A 111 -36.93 -24.82 -31.09
C ALA A 111 -36.95 -23.83 -32.27
N ARG A 112 -36.97 -24.35 -33.50
CA ARG A 112 -37.03 -23.50 -34.72
C ARG A 112 -38.20 -22.53 -34.79
N ASN A 113 -39.33 -22.88 -34.20
CA ASN A 113 -40.51 -22.00 -34.13
C ASN A 113 -40.42 -20.95 -33.01
N GLY A 114 -39.28 -20.81 -32.32
CA GLY A 114 -39.05 -19.86 -31.23
C GLY A 114 -39.50 -20.35 -29.84
N GLN A 115 -40.06 -21.56 -29.74
CA GLN A 115 -40.47 -22.13 -28.45
C GLN A 115 -39.26 -22.51 -27.60
N ILE A 116 -39.26 -22.12 -26.32
CA ILE A 116 -38.24 -22.59 -25.35
C ILE A 116 -38.51 -24.06 -24.99
N LEU A 117 -37.48 -24.89 -25.14
CA LEU A 117 -37.51 -26.32 -24.83
C LEU A 117 -36.87 -26.64 -23.47
N ALA A 118 -35.81 -25.92 -23.10
CA ALA A 118 -35.09 -26.12 -21.83
C ALA A 118 -34.38 -24.82 -21.40
N VAL A 119 -34.26 -24.61 -20.09
CA VAL A 119 -33.48 -23.53 -19.47
C VAL A 119 -32.57 -24.17 -18.42
N LYS A 120 -31.27 -23.88 -18.46
CA LYS A 120 -30.30 -24.38 -17.50
C LYS A 120 -29.51 -23.22 -16.88
N HIS A 121 -29.62 -23.06 -15.57
CA HIS A 121 -28.86 -22.08 -14.79
C HIS A 121 -27.55 -22.71 -14.27
N ASN A 122 -26.44 -21.98 -14.34
CA ASN A 122 -25.15 -22.39 -13.76
C ASN A 122 -24.60 -21.27 -12.88
N PRO A 123 -24.40 -21.47 -11.56
CA PRO A 123 -24.82 -22.65 -10.79
C PRO A 123 -26.34 -22.84 -10.79
N GLU A 124 -26.79 -24.06 -10.45
CA GLU A 124 -28.22 -24.38 -10.41
C GLU A 124 -28.92 -23.57 -9.30
N ILE A 125 -30.08 -23.01 -9.60
CA ILE A 125 -30.94 -22.31 -8.62
C ILE A 125 -31.71 -23.38 -7.83
N GLU A 126 -31.66 -23.33 -6.49
CA GLU A 126 -32.34 -24.32 -5.64
C GLU A 126 -33.81 -23.96 -5.35
N ASP A 127 -34.21 -22.69 -5.49
CA ASP A 127 -35.56 -22.22 -5.23
C ASP A 127 -36.52 -22.51 -6.41
N GLU A 128 -37.49 -23.40 -6.19
CA GLU A 128 -38.47 -23.78 -7.20
C GLU A 128 -39.40 -22.65 -7.65
N LEU A 129 -39.75 -21.72 -6.76
CA LEU A 129 -40.61 -20.58 -7.10
C LEU A 129 -39.83 -19.53 -7.91
N GLN A 130 -38.54 -19.36 -7.62
CA GLN A 130 -37.66 -18.53 -8.44
C GLN A 130 -37.49 -19.11 -9.85
N ILE A 131 -37.15 -20.41 -9.96
CA ILE A 131 -37.03 -21.10 -11.26
C ILE A 131 -38.32 -20.97 -12.07
N ARG A 132 -39.48 -21.21 -11.43
CA ARG A 132 -40.79 -21.08 -12.07
C ARG A 132 -41.01 -19.66 -12.59
N LEU A 133 -40.71 -18.63 -11.79
CA LEU A 133 -40.93 -17.25 -12.19
C LEU A 133 -40.06 -16.89 -13.41
N GLU A 134 -38.75 -17.14 -13.33
CA GLU A 134 -37.80 -16.83 -14.41
C GLU A 134 -38.18 -17.55 -15.71
N ASN A 135 -38.49 -18.85 -15.64
CA ASN A 135 -38.88 -19.64 -16.80
C ASN A 135 -40.24 -19.21 -17.38
N SER A 136 -41.23 -18.87 -16.54
CA SER A 136 -42.53 -18.37 -17.02
C SER A 136 -42.40 -17.00 -17.70
N VAL A 137 -41.51 -16.11 -17.22
CA VAL A 137 -41.24 -14.84 -17.90
C VAL A 137 -40.52 -15.07 -19.23
N ALA A 138 -39.53 -15.96 -19.27
CA ALA A 138 -38.82 -16.31 -20.51
C ALA A 138 -39.78 -16.90 -21.56
N VAL A 139 -40.63 -17.86 -21.19
CA VAL A 139 -41.66 -18.43 -22.08
C VAL A 139 -42.71 -17.38 -22.48
N GLY A 140 -43.11 -16.52 -21.54
CA GLY A 140 -44.11 -15.46 -21.77
C GLY A 140 -43.61 -14.28 -22.61
N THR A 141 -42.31 -14.22 -22.91
CA THR A 141 -41.68 -13.20 -23.75
C THR A 141 -41.06 -13.77 -25.04
N ALA A 142 -40.89 -15.09 -25.15
CA ALA A 142 -40.42 -15.74 -26.38
C ALA A 142 -41.49 -15.69 -27.49
N LEU A 143 -41.12 -15.14 -28.65
CA LEU A 143 -42.00 -15.09 -29.81
C LEU A 143 -42.13 -16.48 -30.45
N ILE A 144 -43.37 -16.90 -30.75
CA ILE A 144 -43.63 -18.09 -31.57
C ILE A 144 -43.81 -17.69 -33.03
N PHE A 145 -42.85 -18.08 -33.87
CA PHE A 145 -42.82 -17.74 -35.28
C PHE A 145 -43.91 -18.51 -36.06
N LYS A 146 -44.64 -17.78 -36.90
CA LYS A 146 -45.65 -18.35 -37.80
C LYS A 146 -44.95 -18.87 -39.06
N SER A 147 -45.27 -20.09 -39.48
CA SER A 147 -44.71 -20.72 -40.69
C SER A 147 -45.17 -20.09 -42.01
N GLU A 148 -46.16 -19.20 -41.98
CA GLU A 148 -46.65 -18.45 -43.12
C GLU A 148 -46.18 -16.99 -43.02
N PRO A 149 -45.89 -16.33 -44.17
CA PRO A 149 -45.59 -14.90 -44.18
C PRO A 149 -46.67 -14.07 -43.47
N ILE A 150 -46.24 -13.11 -42.65
CA ILE A 150 -47.09 -12.24 -41.84
C ILE A 150 -47.11 -10.81 -42.39
N GLY A 151 -48.25 -10.14 -42.28
CA GLY A 151 -48.44 -8.72 -42.61
C GLY A 151 -49.05 -7.95 -41.44
N ALA A 152 -49.05 -6.60 -41.52
CA ALA A 152 -49.64 -5.77 -40.47
C ALA A 152 -51.13 -6.12 -40.27
N GLY A 153 -51.54 -6.31 -39.02
CA GLY A 153 -52.88 -6.75 -38.62
C GLY A 153 -53.08 -8.26 -38.54
N ASP A 154 -52.15 -9.09 -39.05
CA ASP A 154 -52.24 -10.54 -38.90
C ASP A 154 -52.14 -10.93 -37.41
N THR A 155 -52.95 -11.91 -36.99
CA THR A 155 -52.98 -12.42 -35.61
C THR A 155 -52.95 -13.94 -35.60
N TRP A 156 -52.22 -14.55 -34.67
CA TRP A 156 -52.23 -15.99 -34.43
C TRP A 156 -52.15 -16.30 -32.93
N THR A 157 -52.50 -17.54 -32.57
CA THR A 157 -52.50 -18.02 -31.18
C THR A 157 -51.63 -19.26 -31.04
N HIS A 158 -51.02 -19.44 -29.88
CA HIS A 158 -50.29 -20.66 -29.53
C HIS A 158 -50.71 -21.14 -28.14
N ASP A 159 -50.98 -22.43 -28.01
CA ASP A 159 -51.28 -23.09 -26.73
C ASP A 159 -50.02 -23.79 -26.21
N TYR A 160 -49.59 -23.43 -25.02
CA TYR A 160 -48.47 -24.06 -24.33
C TYR A 160 -49.00 -25.18 -23.43
N PRO A 161 -48.53 -26.43 -23.60
CA PRO A 161 -48.79 -27.49 -22.63
C PRO A 161 -48.08 -27.18 -21.31
N GLU A 162 -48.54 -27.81 -20.23
CA GLU A 162 -47.80 -27.81 -18.96
C GLU A 162 -46.45 -28.51 -19.16
N SER A 163 -45.37 -27.91 -18.65
CA SER A 163 -44.01 -28.44 -18.77
C SER A 163 -43.41 -28.65 -17.38
N ALA A 164 -43.23 -29.91 -17.00
CA ALA A 164 -42.55 -30.28 -15.76
C ALA A 164 -41.06 -29.89 -15.80
N ASP A 165 -40.41 -30.00 -16.97
CA ASP A 165 -38.99 -29.70 -17.14
C ASP A 165 -38.68 -28.20 -17.01
N LEU A 166 -39.57 -27.34 -17.54
CA LEU A 166 -39.46 -25.88 -17.37
C LEU A 166 -40.10 -25.38 -16.07
N LYS A 167 -40.86 -26.23 -15.37
CA LYS A 167 -41.73 -25.87 -14.24
C LYS A 167 -42.77 -24.79 -14.58
N VAL A 168 -43.26 -24.75 -15.83
CA VAL A 168 -44.22 -23.74 -16.33
C VAL A 168 -45.61 -24.36 -16.51
N ALA A 169 -46.65 -23.65 -16.04
CA ALA A 169 -48.05 -24.08 -16.16
C ALA A 169 -48.56 -23.99 -17.60
N ALA A 170 -49.61 -24.76 -17.93
CA ALA A 170 -50.27 -24.64 -19.23
C ALA A 170 -50.77 -23.20 -19.45
N ALA A 171 -50.52 -22.66 -20.64
CA ALA A 171 -50.79 -21.25 -20.97
C ALA A 171 -51.27 -21.10 -22.42
N SER A 172 -51.70 -19.90 -22.79
CA SER A 172 -51.94 -19.52 -24.18
C SER A 172 -51.40 -18.12 -24.46
N ALA A 173 -50.90 -17.91 -25.68
CA ALA A 173 -50.51 -16.61 -26.19
C ALA A 173 -51.27 -16.23 -27.45
N THR A 174 -51.58 -14.95 -27.59
CA THR A 174 -52.05 -14.32 -28.83
C THR A 174 -50.99 -13.34 -29.31
N PHE A 175 -50.63 -13.42 -30.59
CA PHE A 175 -49.64 -12.57 -31.24
C PHE A 175 -50.33 -11.75 -32.32
N THR A 176 -50.09 -10.44 -32.37
CA THR A 176 -50.64 -9.52 -33.37
C THR A 176 -49.53 -8.68 -33.97
N VAL A 177 -49.38 -8.71 -35.30
CA VAL A 177 -48.44 -7.83 -36.00
C VAL A 177 -49.02 -6.41 -36.01
N ILE A 178 -48.35 -5.49 -35.31
CA ILE A 178 -48.76 -4.09 -35.23
C ILE A 178 -48.35 -3.35 -36.51
N GLY A 179 -47.17 -3.64 -37.04
CA GLY A 179 -46.64 -3.02 -38.25
C GLY A 179 -45.18 -3.38 -38.49
N PHE A 180 -44.58 -2.74 -39.49
CA PHE A 180 -43.16 -2.87 -39.79
C PHE A 180 -42.53 -1.48 -39.69
N GLU A 181 -41.44 -1.35 -38.97
CA GLU A 181 -40.72 -0.08 -38.77
C GLU A 181 -39.22 -0.32 -38.64
N GLU A 182 -38.43 0.73 -38.85
CA GLU A 182 -36.98 0.69 -38.67
C GLU A 182 -36.65 1.18 -37.25
N VAL A 183 -35.82 0.43 -36.52
CA VAL A 183 -35.30 0.78 -35.20
C VAL A 183 -33.79 0.74 -35.26
N ASP A 184 -33.14 1.88 -34.99
CA ASP A 184 -31.68 2.03 -35.00
C ASP A 184 -30.99 1.49 -36.28
N GLY A 185 -31.60 1.73 -37.45
CA GLY A 185 -31.09 1.27 -38.74
C GLY A 185 -31.47 -0.17 -39.11
N VAL A 186 -32.22 -0.88 -38.26
CA VAL A 186 -32.61 -2.29 -38.46
C VAL A 186 -34.09 -2.40 -38.81
N ALA A 187 -34.40 -3.07 -39.92
CA ALA A 187 -35.77 -3.32 -40.34
C ALA A 187 -36.45 -4.38 -39.45
N CYS A 188 -37.52 -3.98 -38.76
CA CYS A 188 -38.18 -4.79 -37.74
C CYS A 188 -39.67 -5.00 -38.01
N ALA A 189 -40.17 -6.19 -37.64
CA ALA A 189 -41.59 -6.44 -37.43
C ALA A 189 -41.94 -6.11 -35.98
N LYS A 190 -42.89 -5.19 -35.77
CA LYS A 190 -43.41 -4.84 -34.45
C LYS A 190 -44.57 -5.75 -34.11
N ILE A 191 -44.40 -6.63 -33.12
CA ILE A 191 -45.39 -7.64 -32.76
C ILE A 191 -45.79 -7.45 -31.30
N LYS A 192 -47.11 -7.44 -31.05
CA LYS A 192 -47.67 -7.48 -29.70
C LYS A 192 -47.96 -8.94 -29.34
N MET A 193 -47.60 -9.35 -28.14
CA MET A 193 -47.90 -10.67 -27.57
C MET A 193 -48.65 -10.50 -26.25
N ASP A 194 -49.76 -11.23 -26.09
CA ASP A 194 -50.51 -11.33 -24.85
C ASP A 194 -50.55 -12.81 -24.42
N TRP A 195 -49.82 -13.17 -23.37
CA TRP A 195 -49.69 -14.52 -22.79
C TRP A 195 -50.37 -14.60 -21.42
N SER A 196 -51.06 -15.71 -21.14
CA SER A 196 -51.73 -15.96 -19.87
C SER A 196 -51.72 -17.43 -19.50
N GLU A 197 -51.44 -17.74 -18.23
CA GLU A 197 -51.65 -19.07 -17.67
C GLU A 197 -53.14 -19.45 -17.69
N LYS A 198 -53.44 -20.73 -17.95
CA LYS A 198 -54.80 -21.28 -17.97
C LYS A 198 -55.31 -21.62 -16.57
N SER A 199 -54.43 -21.73 -15.58
CA SER A 199 -54.72 -22.04 -14.19
C SER A 199 -53.93 -21.11 -13.25
N GLY A 200 -54.41 -20.94 -12.01
CA GLY A 200 -53.81 -20.03 -11.00
C GLY A 200 -54.75 -18.90 -10.57
N SER A 201 -54.61 -18.46 -9.31
CA SER A 201 -55.37 -17.33 -8.75
C SER A 201 -54.44 -16.41 -7.93
N PRO A 202 -54.18 -15.16 -8.37
CA PRO A 202 -54.36 -14.70 -9.75
C PRO A 202 -53.47 -15.50 -10.72
N ALA A 203 -53.92 -15.69 -11.96
CA ALA A 203 -53.09 -16.30 -13.02
C ALA A 203 -52.02 -15.31 -13.51
N MET A 204 -50.82 -15.79 -13.82
CA MET A 204 -49.76 -14.95 -14.36
C MET A 204 -50.07 -14.55 -15.81
N LYS A 205 -49.85 -13.29 -16.13
CA LYS A 205 -50.02 -12.72 -17.47
C LYS A 205 -48.80 -11.93 -17.88
N VAL A 206 -48.40 -12.07 -19.13
CA VAL A 206 -47.33 -11.28 -19.76
C VAL A 206 -47.90 -10.59 -20.99
N SER A 207 -47.82 -9.27 -21.05
CA SER A 207 -48.12 -8.48 -22.25
C SER A 207 -46.83 -7.84 -22.72
N SER A 208 -46.44 -8.05 -23.97
CA SER A 208 -45.21 -7.49 -24.53
C SER A 208 -45.43 -6.88 -25.92
N THR A 209 -44.61 -5.87 -26.24
CA THR A 209 -44.41 -5.36 -27.59
C THR A 209 -42.95 -5.59 -27.96
N GLN A 210 -42.72 -6.29 -29.06
CA GLN A 210 -41.42 -6.77 -29.48
C GLN A 210 -41.10 -6.25 -30.88
N TRP A 211 -39.86 -5.81 -31.09
CA TRP A 211 -39.32 -5.40 -32.38
C TRP A 211 -38.36 -6.47 -32.86
N ILE A 212 -38.83 -7.27 -33.81
CA ILE A 212 -38.15 -8.46 -34.28
C ILE A 212 -37.46 -8.13 -35.59
N GLU A 213 -36.14 -8.22 -35.61
CA GLU A 213 -35.33 -8.03 -36.81
C GLU A 213 -35.76 -9.02 -37.88
N ILE A 214 -36.11 -8.50 -39.05
CA ILE A 214 -36.64 -9.31 -40.16
C ILE A 214 -35.61 -10.34 -40.66
N ALA A 215 -34.32 -9.99 -40.63
CA ALA A 215 -33.26 -10.82 -41.16
C ALA A 215 -32.95 -12.04 -40.27
N SER A 216 -33.00 -11.88 -38.94
CA SER A 216 -32.50 -12.86 -37.97
C SER A 216 -33.60 -13.52 -37.13
N GLY A 217 -34.76 -12.86 -37.02
CA GLY A 217 -35.76 -13.21 -36.01
C GLY A 217 -35.35 -12.82 -34.58
N ASP A 218 -34.23 -12.13 -34.39
CA ASP A 218 -33.76 -11.64 -33.09
C ASP A 218 -34.58 -10.42 -32.62
N ALA A 219 -34.75 -10.26 -31.32
CA ALA A 219 -35.46 -9.12 -30.76
C ALA A 219 -34.50 -7.95 -30.52
N ILE A 220 -34.66 -6.88 -31.30
CA ILE A 220 -33.90 -5.62 -31.13
C ILE A 220 -34.33 -4.89 -29.88
N LYS A 221 -35.62 -4.97 -29.58
CA LYS A 221 -36.24 -4.28 -28.46
C LYS A 221 -37.44 -5.07 -27.96
N ILE A 222 -37.60 -5.15 -26.65
CA ILE A 222 -38.77 -5.74 -25.99
C ILE A 222 -39.22 -4.80 -24.89
N GLU A 223 -40.50 -4.44 -24.90
CA GLU A 223 -41.15 -3.80 -23.77
C GLU A 223 -42.19 -4.77 -23.21
N SER A 224 -42.09 -5.16 -21.95
CA SER A 224 -42.95 -6.18 -21.36
C SER A 224 -43.56 -5.75 -20.02
N LYS A 225 -44.74 -6.28 -19.72
CA LYS A 225 -45.44 -6.13 -18.45
C LYS A 225 -45.96 -7.47 -17.97
N VAL A 226 -45.49 -7.87 -16.80
CA VAL A 226 -45.89 -9.09 -16.08
C VAL A 226 -46.81 -8.71 -14.93
N THR A 227 -47.91 -9.45 -14.77
CA THR A 227 -48.84 -9.31 -13.64
C THR A 227 -49.24 -10.68 -13.10
N GLY A 228 -49.55 -10.78 -11.82
CA GLY A 228 -49.97 -12.05 -11.20
C GLY A 228 -48.82 -13.04 -10.96
N ALA A 229 -47.57 -12.62 -11.12
CA ALA A 229 -46.40 -13.41 -10.77
C ALA A 229 -46.29 -13.55 -9.25
N LYS A 230 -45.92 -14.74 -8.77
CA LYS A 230 -45.76 -15.04 -7.34
C LYS A 230 -44.28 -15.32 -7.06
N PHE A 231 -43.78 -14.74 -5.98
CA PHE A 231 -42.42 -14.96 -5.51
C PHE A 231 -42.40 -15.10 -3.99
N ASP A 232 -41.56 -15.97 -3.46
CA ASP A 232 -41.37 -16.13 -2.02
C ASP A 232 -40.08 -15.41 -1.60
N PHE A 233 -40.21 -14.48 -0.66
CA PHE A 233 -39.08 -13.74 -0.09
C PHE A 233 -38.57 -14.37 1.22
N GLY A 234 -39.02 -15.59 1.57
CA GLY A 234 -38.76 -16.23 2.87
C GLY A 234 -39.54 -15.60 4.02
N LEU A 235 -40.59 -14.84 3.71
CA LEU A 235 -41.38 -14.04 4.66
C LEU A 235 -42.74 -14.66 5.01
N GLY A 236 -43.04 -15.86 4.52
CA GLY A 236 -44.31 -16.57 4.75
C GLY A 236 -45.06 -16.85 3.44
N GLU A 237 -46.29 -16.33 3.30
CA GLU A 237 -47.10 -16.52 2.08
C GLU A 237 -46.47 -15.83 0.86
N PRO A 238 -46.43 -16.48 -0.33
CA PRO A 238 -45.87 -15.89 -1.55
C PRO A 238 -46.52 -14.56 -1.91
N VAL A 239 -45.70 -13.58 -2.26
CA VAL A 239 -46.14 -12.23 -2.60
C VAL A 239 -46.44 -12.14 -4.10
N VAL A 240 -47.53 -11.47 -4.46
CA VAL A 240 -47.87 -11.19 -5.86
C VAL A 240 -47.16 -9.92 -6.33
N LEU A 241 -46.39 -10.02 -7.40
CA LEU A 241 -45.61 -8.92 -7.98
C LEU A 241 -46.07 -8.55 -9.40
N SER A 242 -45.74 -7.32 -9.80
CA SER A 242 -45.83 -6.84 -11.18
C SER A 242 -44.46 -6.39 -11.65
N ILE A 243 -44.06 -6.77 -12.86
CA ILE A 243 -42.77 -6.42 -13.47
C ILE A 243 -43.04 -5.61 -14.73
N GLU A 244 -42.38 -4.48 -14.90
CA GLU A 244 -42.33 -3.75 -16.16
C GLU A 244 -40.88 -3.70 -16.63
N SER A 245 -40.58 -4.22 -17.82
CA SER A 245 -39.22 -4.27 -18.36
C SER A 245 -39.10 -3.61 -19.73
N LYS A 246 -37.92 -3.04 -19.99
CA LYS A 246 -37.51 -2.52 -21.29
C LYS A 246 -36.11 -3.05 -21.62
N THR A 247 -36.06 -3.97 -22.55
CA THR A 247 -34.82 -4.57 -23.04
C THR A 247 -34.50 -4.03 -24.44
N GLY A 248 -33.25 -3.65 -24.69
CA GLY A 248 -32.79 -3.20 -26.00
C GLY A 248 -31.39 -3.71 -26.33
N ARG A 249 -31.19 -4.17 -27.57
CA ARG A 249 -29.88 -4.57 -28.11
C ARG A 249 -29.00 -3.32 -28.25
N THR A 250 -27.82 -3.37 -27.66
CA THR A 250 -26.85 -2.24 -27.64
C THR A 250 -25.70 -2.43 -28.62
N SER A 251 -25.30 -3.68 -28.90
CA SER A 251 -24.27 -4.01 -29.88
C SER A 251 -24.35 -5.49 -30.30
N GLY A 252 -23.78 -5.83 -31.45
CA GLY A 252 -23.75 -7.20 -31.97
C GLY A 252 -25.08 -7.63 -32.60
N GLY A 253 -25.24 -8.94 -32.81
CA GLY A 253 -26.41 -9.55 -33.42
C GLY A 253 -26.24 -11.06 -33.49
N LEU A 254 -27.35 -11.80 -33.48
CA LEU A 254 -27.30 -13.27 -33.42
C LEU A 254 -27.07 -13.96 -34.78
N VAL A 255 -26.89 -13.20 -35.85
CA VAL A 255 -26.66 -13.68 -37.23
C VAL A 255 -25.49 -12.90 -37.83
N LYS A 256 -24.67 -13.56 -38.65
CA LYS A 256 -23.62 -12.86 -39.38
C LYS A 256 -24.24 -11.83 -40.29
N SER A 257 -23.86 -10.57 -40.15
CA SER A 257 -24.38 -9.53 -41.03
C SER A 257 -23.89 -9.78 -42.46
N ASP A 258 -24.80 -10.02 -43.40
CA ASP A 258 -24.57 -9.96 -44.86
C ASP A 258 -24.40 -8.50 -45.34
N THR A 259 -23.65 -7.69 -44.59
CA THR A 259 -23.05 -6.49 -45.16
C THR A 259 -21.77 -6.89 -45.85
N ASN A 260 -21.93 -7.30 -47.12
CA ASN A 260 -20.90 -7.20 -48.14
C ASN A 260 -20.36 -5.76 -48.16
N LYS A 261 -19.45 -5.44 -47.24
CA LYS A 261 -18.27 -4.67 -47.63
C LYS A 261 -17.40 -5.66 -48.41
N PRO A 262 -16.91 -5.29 -49.61
CA PRO A 262 -16.26 -6.24 -50.49
C PRO A 262 -15.10 -6.93 -49.76
N GLU A 263 -15.03 -8.25 -49.90
CA GLU A 263 -13.75 -8.95 -49.90
C GLU A 263 -12.89 -8.35 -51.02
N GLY A 264 -12.21 -7.27 -50.70
CA GLY A 264 -10.99 -6.87 -51.37
C GLY A 264 -9.87 -7.73 -50.83
N GLY A 265 -9.58 -8.84 -51.51
CA GLY A 265 -8.19 -9.28 -51.55
C GLY A 265 -7.34 -8.14 -52.14
N GLN A 266 -6.22 -7.85 -51.47
CA GLN A 266 -5.15 -6.88 -51.83
C GLN A 266 -5.45 -5.40 -51.51
N ASP A 267 -5.25 -4.97 -50.25
CA ASP A 267 -4.00 -4.39 -49.72
C ASP A 267 -4.26 -3.96 -48.26
N ALA A 268 -3.40 -4.33 -47.31
CA ALA A 268 -3.28 -3.55 -46.07
C ALA A 268 -2.69 -2.21 -46.49
N GLY A 269 -3.57 -1.24 -46.79
CA GLY A 269 -3.22 -0.02 -47.51
C GLY A 269 -2.53 1.01 -46.63
N ALA A 270 -1.27 0.73 -46.26
CA ALA A 270 -0.27 1.61 -45.68
C ALA A 270 -0.66 2.38 -44.39
N ILE A 271 0.14 2.20 -43.34
CA ILE A 271 0.14 3.05 -42.14
C ILE A 271 0.10 4.54 -42.51
N ASP A 272 0.76 4.93 -43.59
CA ASP A 272 0.80 6.31 -44.10
C ASP A 272 -0.59 6.87 -44.45
N GLN A 273 -1.53 6.05 -44.90
CA GLN A 273 -2.92 6.48 -45.13
C GLN A 273 -3.69 6.61 -43.82
N ALA A 274 -3.50 5.66 -42.90
CA ALA A 274 -4.21 5.62 -41.61
C ALA A 274 -3.80 6.75 -40.64
N VAL A 275 -2.64 7.38 -40.89
CA VAL A 275 -2.09 8.50 -40.11
C VAL A 275 -2.11 9.82 -40.88
N GLU A 276 -2.86 9.90 -41.98
CA GLU A 276 -2.99 11.14 -42.73
C GLU A 276 -3.56 12.27 -41.83
N GLY A 277 -2.85 13.40 -41.77
CA GLY A 277 -3.18 14.53 -40.91
C GLY A 277 -2.78 14.36 -39.44
N PHE A 278 -2.00 13.33 -39.09
CA PHE A 278 -1.31 13.24 -37.80
C PHE A 278 0.09 13.86 -37.89
N GLU A 279 0.54 14.48 -36.81
CA GLU A 279 1.93 14.85 -36.58
C GLU A 279 2.74 13.58 -36.27
N LYS A 280 3.75 13.29 -37.09
CA LYS A 280 4.68 12.21 -36.81
C LYS A 280 5.73 12.68 -35.79
N LEU A 281 5.84 11.94 -34.68
CA LEU A 281 6.84 12.15 -33.65
C LEU A 281 7.88 11.03 -33.76
N ASP A 282 9.06 11.35 -34.29
CA ASP A 282 10.20 10.43 -34.34
C ASP A 282 10.87 10.32 -32.96
N GLY A 283 11.35 9.12 -32.60
CA GLY A 283 11.99 8.84 -31.32
C GLY A 283 12.15 7.34 -31.06
N ALA A 284 12.17 6.93 -29.79
CA ALA A 284 12.36 5.54 -29.38
C ALA A 284 11.28 4.61 -29.93
N LEU A 285 10.07 5.15 -30.09
CA LEU A 285 8.92 4.48 -30.71
C LEU A 285 8.26 5.43 -31.69
N THR A 286 7.93 4.99 -32.91
CA THR A 286 7.29 5.88 -33.88
C THR A 286 5.84 6.17 -33.45
N LEU A 287 5.54 7.44 -33.20
CA LEU A 287 4.21 7.88 -32.78
C LEU A 287 3.59 8.83 -33.79
N TYR A 288 2.26 8.80 -33.87
CA TYR A 288 1.46 9.73 -34.66
C TYR A 288 0.45 10.39 -33.73
N LYS A 289 0.50 11.71 -33.63
CA LYS A 289 -0.33 12.50 -32.73
C LYS A 289 -1.28 13.39 -33.53
N LYS A 290 -2.54 13.45 -33.11
CA LYS A 290 -3.51 14.41 -33.67
C LYS A 290 -4.37 14.97 -32.54
N SER A 291 -4.68 16.25 -32.62
CA SER A 291 -5.66 16.88 -31.73
C SER A 291 -7.00 16.97 -32.47
N ASP A 292 -8.05 16.39 -31.89
CA ASP A 292 -9.41 16.40 -32.43
C ASP A 292 -10.41 16.80 -31.34
N GLY A 293 -11.16 17.89 -31.56
CA GLY A 293 -12.17 18.37 -30.60
C GLY A 293 -11.65 18.65 -29.18
N GLY A 294 -10.35 18.92 -29.00
CA GLY A 294 -9.70 19.09 -27.69
C GLY A 294 -9.19 17.80 -27.03
N LYS A 295 -9.41 16.63 -27.66
CA LYS A 295 -8.84 15.34 -27.26
C LYS A 295 -7.59 15.04 -28.09
N THR A 296 -6.56 14.48 -27.46
CA THR A 296 -5.34 14.02 -28.15
C THR A 296 -5.52 12.55 -28.52
N VAL A 297 -5.46 12.24 -29.82
CA VAL A 297 -5.38 10.88 -30.34
C VAL A 297 -3.91 10.55 -30.57
N LEU A 298 -3.46 9.42 -30.02
CA LEU A 298 -2.08 8.95 -30.10
C LEU A 298 -2.06 7.53 -30.66
N LYS A 299 -1.46 7.38 -31.84
CA LYS A 299 -1.23 6.08 -32.48
C LYS A 299 0.23 5.69 -32.41
N LEU A 300 0.48 4.42 -32.16
CA LEU A 300 1.81 3.83 -32.06
C LEU A 300 2.04 2.85 -33.20
N GLU A 301 3.14 3.06 -33.94
CA GLU A 301 3.62 2.10 -34.92
C GLU A 301 4.64 1.18 -34.25
N VAL A 302 4.30 -0.11 -34.18
CA VAL A 302 5.13 -1.17 -33.59
C VAL A 302 5.72 -2.01 -34.70
N LYS A 303 7.05 -2.09 -34.79
CA LYS A 303 7.74 -2.99 -35.72
C LYS A 303 7.58 -4.43 -35.24
N LYS A 304 7.40 -5.38 -36.16
CA LYS A 304 7.30 -6.81 -35.78
C LYS A 304 8.58 -7.33 -35.14
N SER A 305 9.74 -6.70 -35.41
CA SER A 305 10.99 -6.98 -34.70
C SER A 305 10.96 -6.62 -33.20
N GLN A 306 10.00 -5.81 -32.75
CA GLN A 306 9.79 -5.48 -31.34
C GLN A 306 8.84 -6.47 -30.64
N PHE A 307 8.23 -7.40 -31.37
CA PHE A 307 7.38 -8.42 -30.76
C PHE A 307 8.23 -9.38 -29.93
N GLY A 308 7.77 -9.71 -28.72
CA GLY A 308 8.52 -10.53 -27.76
C GLY A 308 9.78 -9.85 -27.20
N THR A 309 10.03 -8.58 -27.51
CA THR A 309 11.13 -7.81 -26.90
C THR A 309 10.64 -7.20 -25.58
N ALA A 310 11.42 -7.37 -24.51
CA ALA A 310 11.10 -6.79 -23.22
C ALA A 310 11.19 -5.26 -23.26
N MET A 311 10.12 -4.62 -22.82
CA MET A 311 9.97 -3.17 -22.68
C MET A 311 9.61 -2.85 -21.24
N MET A 312 9.83 -1.60 -20.85
CA MET A 312 9.53 -1.10 -19.52
C MET A 312 8.60 0.10 -19.62
N LEU A 313 7.49 0.04 -18.90
CA LEU A 313 6.61 1.18 -18.66
C LEU A 313 6.69 1.56 -17.18
N GLN A 314 7.12 2.78 -16.92
CA GLN A 314 7.27 3.32 -15.58
C GLN A 314 6.31 4.48 -15.37
N THR A 315 5.56 4.42 -14.27
CA THR A 315 4.61 5.44 -13.87
C THR A 315 5.17 6.18 -12.66
N THR A 316 5.17 7.50 -12.70
CA THR A 316 5.63 8.38 -11.63
C THR A 316 4.58 9.44 -11.34
N ALA A 317 4.33 9.77 -10.08
CA ALA A 317 3.53 10.93 -9.73
C ALA A 317 4.25 12.22 -10.13
N SER A 318 3.64 13.08 -10.96
CA SER A 318 4.16 14.43 -11.24
C SER A 318 3.66 15.47 -10.23
N THR A 319 2.53 15.17 -9.59
CA THR A 319 1.94 15.97 -8.51
C THR A 319 1.63 15.08 -7.31
N GLY A 320 1.56 15.64 -6.11
CA GLY A 320 1.20 14.91 -4.89
C GLY A 320 -0.27 15.08 -4.46
N LEU A 321 -0.65 14.32 -3.44
CA LEU A 321 -1.91 14.43 -2.71
C LEU A 321 -1.68 15.16 -1.39
N ALA A 322 -2.64 16.00 -0.99
CA ALA A 322 -2.55 16.75 0.26
C ALA A 322 -2.48 15.86 1.51
N ASP A 323 -3.03 14.64 1.45
CA ASP A 323 -3.00 13.68 2.56
C ASP A 323 -1.70 12.88 2.66
N GLY A 324 -0.73 13.13 1.78
CA GLY A 324 0.59 12.52 1.79
C GLY A 324 0.64 11.07 1.28
N ARG A 325 -0.45 10.52 0.71
CA ARG A 325 -0.43 9.17 0.14
C ARG A 325 0.40 9.03 -1.14
N LEU A 326 0.53 10.12 -1.89
CA LEU A 326 1.43 10.28 -3.03
C LEU A 326 2.06 11.65 -2.94
N THR A 327 3.34 11.73 -3.26
CA THR A 327 4.10 12.97 -3.40
C THR A 327 4.67 13.08 -4.81
N ALA A 328 4.91 14.30 -5.27
CA ALA A 328 5.56 14.53 -6.55
C ALA A 328 6.93 13.81 -6.59
N GLY A 329 7.15 13.02 -7.64
CA GLY A 329 8.32 12.18 -7.84
C GLY A 329 8.17 10.72 -7.35
N ASP A 330 7.08 10.35 -6.67
CA ASP A 330 6.90 8.99 -6.18
C ASP A 330 6.72 8.00 -7.35
N PRO A 331 7.46 6.88 -7.38
CA PRO A 331 7.19 5.80 -8.31
C PRO A 331 5.85 5.15 -7.95
N ILE A 332 4.96 5.03 -8.94
CA ILE A 332 3.62 4.46 -8.75
C ILE A 332 3.62 2.98 -9.16
N ASN A 333 4.06 2.70 -10.38
CA ASN A 333 4.06 1.34 -10.92
C ASN A 333 5.14 1.16 -11.99
N ASP A 334 5.70 -0.04 -12.05
CA ASP A 334 6.82 -0.44 -12.89
C ASP A 334 6.47 -1.74 -13.59
N LEU A 335 6.25 -1.67 -14.90
CA LEU A 335 5.70 -2.77 -15.68
C LEU A 335 6.68 -3.20 -16.77
N VAL A 336 7.29 -4.38 -16.61
CA VAL A 336 7.96 -5.06 -17.72
C VAL A 336 6.93 -5.75 -18.58
N PHE A 337 6.96 -5.48 -19.88
CA PHE A 337 6.01 -6.07 -20.82
C PHE A 337 6.64 -6.40 -22.18
N GLU A 338 5.92 -7.17 -22.99
CA GLU A 338 6.25 -7.50 -24.37
C GLU A 338 5.00 -7.33 -25.25
N PHE A 339 5.19 -6.89 -26.49
CA PHE A 339 4.12 -6.96 -27.49
C PHE A 339 4.00 -8.36 -28.09
N ARG A 340 2.79 -8.92 -28.12
CA ARG A 340 2.49 -10.23 -28.70
C ARG A 340 1.27 -10.16 -29.61
N ARG A 341 1.38 -10.72 -30.82
CA ARG A 341 0.23 -10.83 -31.73
C ARG A 341 -0.65 -12.00 -31.30
N LEU A 342 -1.94 -11.73 -31.17
CA LEU A 342 -2.96 -12.72 -30.79
C LEU A 342 -3.55 -13.44 -32.03
N PRO A 343 -4.11 -14.65 -31.85
CA PRO A 343 -4.74 -15.39 -32.95
C PRO A 343 -5.94 -14.67 -33.59
N ASN A 344 -6.61 -13.78 -32.87
CA ASN A 344 -7.73 -12.97 -33.35
C ASN A 344 -7.29 -11.66 -34.04
N ASN A 345 -6.04 -11.59 -34.51
CA ASN A 345 -5.48 -10.44 -35.23
C ASN A 345 -5.38 -9.13 -34.43
N ARG A 346 -5.20 -9.25 -33.11
CA ARG A 346 -4.97 -8.11 -32.21
C ARG A 346 -3.51 -8.09 -31.73
N LEU A 347 -3.01 -6.93 -31.33
CA LEU A 347 -1.72 -6.83 -30.65
C LEU A 347 -1.96 -6.69 -29.15
N ALA A 348 -1.27 -7.47 -28.33
CA ALA A 348 -1.46 -7.48 -26.88
C ALA A 348 -0.19 -7.09 -26.14
N MET A 349 -0.38 -6.41 -25.01
CA MET A 349 0.66 -6.11 -24.03
C MET A 349 0.64 -7.18 -22.94
N TYR A 350 1.71 -7.99 -22.87
CA TYR A 350 1.85 -9.08 -21.89
C TYR A 350 2.98 -8.79 -20.90
N VAL A 351 2.76 -9.07 -19.63
CA VAL A 351 3.79 -9.09 -18.59
C VAL A 351 4.34 -10.52 -18.49
N PRO A 352 5.61 -10.76 -18.88
CA PRO A 352 6.22 -12.08 -18.72
C PRO A 352 6.42 -12.42 -17.24
N ASN A 353 6.32 -13.69 -16.87
CA ASN A 353 6.68 -14.11 -15.52
C ASN A 353 8.21 -14.11 -15.35
N TYR A 354 8.73 -13.09 -14.68
CA TYR A 354 10.15 -12.97 -14.37
C TYR A 354 10.50 -13.35 -12.92
N LEU A 355 9.56 -13.87 -12.13
CA LEU A 355 9.81 -14.31 -10.75
C LEU A 355 10.21 -15.79 -10.65
N TYR A 356 9.76 -16.60 -11.61
CA TYR A 356 10.06 -18.03 -11.70
C TYR A 356 10.66 -18.34 -13.07
N ARG A 357 11.94 -18.73 -13.10
CA ARG A 357 12.73 -18.81 -14.34
C ARG A 357 13.33 -20.20 -14.54
N ALA A 358 13.54 -20.54 -15.81
CA ALA A 358 14.39 -21.64 -16.23
C ALA A 358 14.99 -21.33 -17.61
N ASP A 359 16.19 -21.83 -17.89
CA ASP A 359 16.81 -21.83 -19.20
C ASP A 359 15.87 -22.53 -20.19
N ASN A 360 15.51 -21.80 -21.24
CA ASN A 360 14.56 -22.24 -22.27
C ASN A 360 15.00 -23.52 -23.00
N ASN A 361 16.30 -23.88 -22.93
CA ASN A 361 16.83 -25.12 -23.49
C ASN A 361 16.56 -26.35 -22.60
N LEU A 362 16.19 -26.16 -21.33
CA LEU A 362 15.91 -27.25 -20.40
C LEU A 362 14.46 -27.73 -20.51
N ALA A 363 14.25 -29.03 -20.29
CA ALA A 363 12.91 -29.62 -20.30
C ALA A 363 11.98 -29.00 -19.25
N ILE A 364 12.54 -28.62 -18.09
CA ILE A 364 11.81 -28.03 -16.97
C ILE A 364 11.21 -26.66 -17.30
N ALA A 365 11.77 -25.91 -18.25
CA ALA A 365 11.20 -24.63 -18.69
C ALA A 365 9.79 -24.77 -19.28
N ARG A 366 9.42 -25.94 -19.80
CA ARG A 366 8.04 -26.22 -20.22
C ARG A 366 7.09 -26.40 -19.03
N ALA A 367 7.58 -26.88 -17.89
CA ALA A 367 6.79 -27.01 -16.67
C ALA A 367 6.64 -25.64 -16.00
N VAL A 368 7.74 -24.89 -15.85
CA VAL A 368 7.74 -23.52 -15.30
C VAL A 368 6.73 -22.63 -16.03
N ARG A 369 6.77 -22.58 -17.36
CA ARG A 369 5.79 -21.80 -18.16
C ARG A 369 4.33 -22.24 -18.00
N ARG A 370 4.07 -23.51 -17.68
CA ARG A 370 2.70 -24.01 -17.41
C ARG A 370 2.23 -23.68 -16.01
N SER A 371 3.16 -23.71 -15.05
CA SER A 371 2.88 -23.47 -13.63
C SER A 371 2.77 -21.98 -13.30
N PHE A 372 3.48 -21.13 -14.02
CA PHE A 372 3.58 -19.69 -13.77
C PHE A 372 3.27 -18.92 -15.07
N PRO A 373 1.98 -18.67 -15.37
CA PRO A 373 1.59 -18.04 -16.63
C PRO A 373 1.96 -16.54 -16.68
N ASP A 374 2.16 -16.04 -17.89
CA ASP A 374 2.27 -14.61 -18.18
C ASP A 374 0.91 -13.92 -18.04
N SER A 375 0.91 -12.60 -17.78
CA SER A 375 -0.33 -11.82 -17.57
C SER A 375 -0.63 -10.92 -18.76
N LEU A 376 -1.88 -10.94 -19.25
CA LEU A 376 -2.37 -9.97 -20.24
C LEU A 376 -2.72 -8.65 -19.53
N VAL A 377 -2.17 -7.54 -19.99
CA VAL A 377 -2.48 -6.20 -19.44
C VAL A 377 -3.50 -5.47 -20.30
N GLU A 378 -3.25 -5.39 -21.60
CA GLU A 378 -4.11 -4.69 -22.55
C GLU A 378 -4.01 -5.31 -23.94
N SER A 379 -5.01 -5.08 -24.79
CA SER A 379 -5.04 -5.54 -26.17
C SER A 379 -5.61 -4.48 -27.09
N PHE A 380 -5.00 -4.34 -28.26
CA PHE A 380 -5.22 -3.29 -29.24
C PHE A 380 -5.62 -3.91 -30.58
N ASP A 381 -6.55 -3.25 -31.26
CA ASP A 381 -6.88 -3.61 -32.65
C ASP A 381 -5.75 -3.12 -33.57
N ILE A 382 -5.38 -3.97 -34.54
CA ILE A 382 -4.41 -3.59 -35.56
C ILE A 382 -5.17 -2.80 -36.64
N GLU A 383 -4.99 -1.47 -36.65
CA GLU A 383 -5.71 -0.57 -37.55
C GLU A 383 -5.17 -0.61 -38.98
N ALA A 384 -3.85 -0.78 -39.11
CA ALA A 384 -3.15 -0.85 -40.39
C ALA A 384 -1.86 -1.65 -40.24
N GLU A 385 -1.38 -2.22 -41.35
CA GLU A 385 -0.04 -2.80 -41.45
C GLU A 385 0.73 -2.12 -42.56
N GLN A 386 2.05 -2.01 -42.39
CA GLN A 386 2.95 -1.58 -43.43
C GLN A 386 3.92 -2.70 -43.77
N ALA A 387 3.79 -3.27 -44.98
CA ALA A 387 4.58 -4.40 -45.42
C ALA A 387 6.09 -4.09 -45.59
N ASP A 388 6.45 -2.91 -46.13
CA ASP A 388 7.84 -2.53 -46.39
C ASP A 388 8.59 -2.10 -45.11
N ARG A 389 7.87 -1.57 -44.11
CA ARG A 389 8.42 -1.27 -42.77
C ARG A 389 8.31 -2.43 -41.77
N ASP A 390 7.62 -3.50 -42.15
CA ASP A 390 7.27 -4.64 -41.30
C ASP A 390 6.73 -4.21 -39.93
N SER A 391 5.72 -3.35 -39.95
CA SER A 391 5.14 -2.72 -38.77
C SER A 391 3.62 -2.75 -38.78
N VAL A 392 3.03 -2.58 -37.59
CA VAL A 392 1.58 -2.49 -37.37
C VAL A 392 1.27 -1.19 -36.64
N LEU A 393 0.10 -0.62 -36.90
CA LEU A 393 -0.40 0.59 -36.24
C LEU A 393 -1.50 0.24 -35.24
N ILE A 394 -1.38 0.74 -34.02
CA ILE A 394 -2.36 0.60 -32.94
C ILE A 394 -2.71 1.96 -32.33
N ASP A 395 -3.94 2.13 -31.84
CA ASP A 395 -4.34 3.30 -31.04
C ASP A 395 -4.01 3.06 -29.56
N VAL A 396 -3.24 3.96 -28.94
CA VAL A 396 -2.81 3.88 -27.53
C VAL A 396 -3.36 5.04 -26.68
N SER A 397 -4.34 5.79 -27.20
CA SER A 397 -4.91 6.96 -26.54
C SER A 397 -5.56 6.62 -25.19
N ASP A 398 -6.27 5.49 -25.12
CA ASP A 398 -7.01 5.07 -23.92
C ASP A 398 -6.13 4.37 -22.88
N MET A 399 -5.00 3.81 -23.31
CA MET A 399 -3.97 3.25 -22.44
C MET A 399 -3.43 4.33 -21.50
N PHE A 400 -3.01 5.48 -22.06
CA PHE A 400 -2.43 6.58 -21.27
C PHE A 400 -3.47 7.47 -20.55
N ARG A 401 -4.75 7.41 -20.95
CA ARG A 401 -5.86 8.02 -20.20
C ARG A 401 -6.49 7.07 -19.18
N GLY A 402 -6.00 5.83 -19.11
CA GLY A 402 -6.46 4.82 -18.16
C GLY A 402 -5.69 4.85 -16.84
N ASP A 403 -6.12 4.03 -15.89
CA ASP A 403 -5.44 3.89 -14.60
C ASP A 403 -4.36 2.78 -14.65
N LEU A 404 -3.43 2.90 -15.60
CA LEU A 404 -2.36 1.92 -15.80
C LEU A 404 -1.37 1.85 -14.61
N GLY A 405 -1.36 2.92 -13.80
CA GLY A 405 -0.62 3.00 -12.55
C GLY A 405 -1.35 2.41 -11.34
N ARG A 406 -2.62 2.00 -11.46
CA ARG A 406 -3.46 1.56 -10.32
C ARG A 406 -3.57 2.60 -9.21
N VAL A 407 -3.61 3.89 -9.57
CA VAL A 407 -3.78 5.02 -8.65
C VAL A 407 -5.08 4.89 -7.86
N ALA A 408 -6.16 4.36 -8.45
CA ALA A 408 -7.42 4.14 -7.72
C ALA A 408 -7.24 3.23 -6.49
N GLU A 409 -6.34 2.24 -6.57
CA GLU A 409 -6.03 1.34 -5.45
C GLU A 409 -5.23 2.04 -4.34
N ILE A 410 -4.31 2.93 -4.73
CA ILE A 410 -3.59 3.79 -3.78
C ILE A 410 -4.58 4.72 -3.07
N LEU A 411 -5.54 5.29 -3.81
CA LEU A 411 -6.64 6.10 -3.26
C LEU A 411 -7.60 5.30 -2.38
N ALA A 412 -7.72 3.98 -2.59
CA ALA A 412 -8.46 3.08 -1.72
C ALA A 412 -7.68 2.64 -0.46
N GLY A 413 -6.39 3.01 -0.34
CA GLY A 413 -5.54 2.68 0.81
C GLY A 413 -4.74 1.38 0.69
N GLY A 414 -4.62 0.82 -0.52
CA GLY A 414 -3.61 -0.19 -0.88
C GLY A 414 -3.63 -1.52 -0.12
N GLY A 415 -4.77 -1.93 0.46
CA GLY A 415 -4.87 -3.14 1.28
C GLY A 415 -6.18 -3.93 1.08
N ASN A 416 -6.12 -5.24 1.40
CA ASN A 416 -7.23 -6.20 1.36
C ASN A 416 -8.51 -5.62 2.03
N PRO A 417 -9.68 -5.59 1.34
CA PRO A 417 -10.93 -5.02 1.85
C PRO A 417 -11.38 -5.57 3.21
N ILE A 418 -10.94 -6.79 3.56
CA ILE A 418 -11.33 -7.49 4.80
C ILE A 418 -10.56 -6.97 6.03
N LEU A 419 -9.38 -6.36 5.86
CA LEU A 419 -8.48 -5.97 6.98
C LEU A 419 -8.29 -4.46 7.16
N GLY A 420 -9.12 -3.62 6.53
CA GLY A 420 -9.24 -2.20 6.89
C GLY A 420 -8.35 -1.23 6.12
N GLY A 421 -8.31 -1.34 4.79
CA GLY A 421 -7.89 -0.21 3.94
C GLY A 421 -8.92 0.92 4.02
N GLY A 422 -8.69 1.91 4.88
CA GLY A 422 -9.65 2.99 5.19
C GLY A 422 -9.76 4.11 4.16
N GLY A 423 -9.45 3.87 2.88
CA GLY A 423 -9.60 4.88 1.82
C GLY A 423 -11.03 4.98 1.30
N THR A 424 -11.46 6.19 0.91
CA THR A 424 -12.71 6.35 0.15
C THR A 424 -12.53 5.77 -1.25
N PRO A 425 -13.44 4.94 -1.76
CA PRO A 425 -13.34 4.43 -3.12
C PRO A 425 -13.49 5.58 -4.12
N TYR A 426 -12.48 5.75 -4.98
CA TYR A 426 -12.51 6.67 -6.11
C TYR A 426 -12.54 5.86 -7.42
N ILE A 427 -13.22 6.39 -8.43
CA ILE A 427 -13.31 5.79 -9.77
C ILE A 427 -12.69 6.76 -10.76
N LEU A 428 -11.90 6.25 -11.71
CA LEU A 428 -11.34 7.06 -12.80
C LEU A 428 -12.45 7.64 -13.67
N ASP A 429 -12.47 8.95 -13.79
CA ASP A 429 -13.30 9.70 -14.73
C ASP A 429 -12.51 9.93 -16.02
N ARG A 430 -12.56 8.94 -16.91
CA ARG A 430 -11.78 8.93 -18.17
C ARG A 430 -12.17 10.07 -19.11
N GLU A 431 -13.42 10.54 -19.09
CA GLU A 431 -13.87 11.64 -19.96
C GLU A 431 -13.23 12.98 -19.59
N ASN A 432 -12.98 13.20 -18.29
CA ASN A 432 -12.29 14.38 -17.78
C ASN A 432 -10.78 14.16 -17.55
N SER A 433 -10.25 13.01 -17.96
CA SER A 433 -8.82 12.71 -17.95
C SER A 433 -8.22 12.96 -19.34
N TYR A 434 -7.03 13.55 -19.40
CA TYR A 434 -6.42 13.98 -20.66
C TYR A 434 -4.90 13.89 -20.68
N LEU A 435 -4.33 13.80 -21.88
CA LEU A 435 -2.89 13.84 -22.10
C LEU A 435 -2.43 15.30 -22.13
N ALA A 436 -1.65 15.71 -21.12
CA ALA A 436 -1.13 17.07 -20.99
C ALA A 436 0.06 17.32 -21.93
N SER A 437 0.97 16.35 -22.05
CA SER A 437 2.12 16.44 -22.96
C SER A 437 2.57 15.06 -23.43
N VAL A 438 3.12 15.02 -24.64
CA VAL A 438 3.75 13.83 -25.23
C VAL A 438 5.09 14.27 -25.79
N ALA A 439 6.18 13.68 -25.30
CA ALA A 439 7.52 13.93 -25.77
C ALA A 439 8.19 12.60 -26.14
N ASN A 440 8.67 12.50 -27.37
CA ASN A 440 9.31 11.30 -27.88
C ASN A 440 10.79 11.55 -28.07
N PHE A 441 11.62 10.93 -27.23
CA PHE A 441 13.07 11.10 -27.25
C PHE A 441 13.73 9.87 -27.88
N PRO A 442 15.02 9.95 -28.28
CA PRO A 442 15.70 8.81 -28.91
C PRO A 442 15.73 7.52 -28.08
N LYS A 443 15.66 7.61 -26.75
CA LYS A 443 15.77 6.46 -25.84
C LYS A 443 14.48 6.13 -25.06
N ASN A 444 13.49 7.04 -25.01
CA ASN A 444 12.23 6.83 -24.30
C ASN A 444 11.11 7.70 -24.86
N LEU A 445 9.88 7.27 -24.62
CA LEU A 445 8.65 8.04 -24.75
C LEU A 445 8.25 8.54 -23.35
N SER A 446 7.95 9.82 -23.22
CA SER A 446 7.39 10.46 -22.02
C SER A 446 5.98 10.95 -22.31
N VAL A 447 4.99 10.46 -21.57
CA VAL A 447 3.59 10.89 -21.69
C VAL A 447 3.09 11.36 -20.33
N ARG A 448 2.75 12.64 -20.24
CA ARG A 448 2.10 13.21 -19.06
C ARG A 448 0.60 13.12 -19.21
N ALA A 449 -0.05 12.45 -18.28
CA ALA A 449 -1.50 12.41 -18.18
C ALA A 449 -1.97 13.12 -16.91
N THR A 450 -3.06 13.88 -17.03
CA THR A 450 -3.82 14.36 -15.89
C THR A 450 -5.04 13.47 -15.73
N LEU A 451 -5.06 12.69 -14.65
CA LEU A 451 -6.10 11.73 -14.33
C LEU A 451 -7.05 12.34 -13.30
N ASN A 452 -8.34 12.36 -13.64
CA ASN A 452 -9.41 12.79 -12.73
C ASN A 452 -10.07 11.57 -12.09
N PHE A 453 -10.19 11.58 -10.78
CA PHE A 453 -10.83 10.53 -10.00
C PHE A 453 -12.03 11.12 -9.25
N ILE A 454 -13.19 10.48 -9.36
CA ILE A 454 -14.42 10.90 -8.69
C ILE A 454 -14.75 9.97 -7.52
N GLY A 455 -15.11 10.57 -6.39
CA GLY A 455 -15.48 9.87 -5.15
C GLY A 455 -16.81 10.38 -4.61
N ARG A 456 -17.38 9.68 -3.62
CA ARG A 456 -18.67 10.08 -3.02
C ARG A 456 -18.58 11.33 -2.12
N GLY A 457 -17.39 11.88 -1.89
CA GLY A 457 -17.14 12.92 -0.87
C GLY A 457 -17.19 12.32 0.53
N GLY A 458 -16.09 12.41 1.27
CA GLY A 458 -15.91 11.82 2.60
C GLY A 458 -16.44 12.72 3.72
N GLY A 459 -17.76 12.91 3.81
CA GLY A 459 -18.40 13.57 4.95
C GLY A 459 -18.67 12.61 6.11
N GLY A 460 -17.68 12.30 6.95
CA GLY A 460 -17.84 11.39 8.09
C GLY A 460 -16.85 11.63 9.23
N LEU A 461 -17.06 10.96 10.38
CA LEU A 461 -16.21 11.09 11.58
C LEU A 461 -14.72 10.82 11.29
N GLY A 462 -14.41 9.94 10.32
CA GLY A 462 -13.05 9.66 9.86
C GLY A 462 -12.37 10.81 9.10
N SER A 463 -13.14 11.64 8.38
CA SER A 463 -12.64 12.89 7.80
C SER A 463 -12.38 13.94 8.89
N LEU A 464 -13.22 13.96 9.94
CA LEU A 464 -13.06 14.84 11.11
C LEU A 464 -11.84 14.48 11.97
N LEU A 465 -11.46 13.20 12.02
CA LEU A 465 -10.34 12.67 12.81
C LEU A 465 -9.05 12.48 11.99
N SER A 466 -9.10 12.69 10.66
CA SER A 466 -7.91 12.67 9.80
C SER A 466 -7.06 13.91 10.08
N THR A 467 -5.86 13.69 10.59
CA THR A 467 -4.85 14.72 10.86
C THR A 467 -3.92 14.95 9.66
N GLY A 468 -4.25 14.46 8.47
CA GLY A 468 -3.52 14.70 7.22
C GLY A 468 -4.15 15.82 6.39
N GLY A 469 -3.39 16.41 5.46
CA GLY A 469 -3.92 17.43 4.56
C GLY A 469 -5.11 16.91 3.75
N ARG A 470 -6.09 17.79 3.48
CA ARG A 470 -7.30 17.43 2.74
C ARG A 470 -7.17 17.86 1.27
N PRO A 471 -7.70 17.08 0.31
CA PRO A 471 -7.85 17.57 -1.05
C PRO A 471 -8.71 18.84 -1.05
N ALA A 472 -8.57 19.68 -2.08
CA ALA A 472 -9.35 20.91 -2.20
C ALA A 472 -10.87 20.66 -2.19
N ASP A 473 -11.31 19.51 -2.74
CA ASP A 473 -12.67 18.98 -2.69
C ASP A 473 -12.57 17.44 -2.66
N ASP A 474 -13.22 16.76 -1.72
CA ASP A 474 -13.11 15.30 -1.54
C ASP A 474 -14.01 14.49 -2.48
N ARG A 475 -14.79 15.15 -3.33
CA ARG A 475 -15.56 14.52 -4.41
C ARG A 475 -14.74 14.29 -5.66
N SER A 476 -13.60 14.97 -5.81
CA SER A 476 -12.73 14.89 -6.98
C SER A 476 -11.26 15.02 -6.60
N VAL A 477 -10.46 14.07 -7.05
CA VAL A 477 -9.01 14.08 -6.91
C VAL A 477 -8.40 14.13 -8.31
N VAL A 478 -7.61 15.16 -8.59
CA VAL A 478 -6.91 15.33 -9.86
C VAL A 478 -5.42 15.11 -9.62
N LEU A 479 -4.83 14.15 -10.34
CA LEU A 479 -3.43 13.78 -10.22
C LEU A 479 -2.77 13.83 -11.60
N SER A 480 -1.62 14.49 -11.71
CA SER A 480 -0.76 14.33 -12.89
C SER A 480 0.24 13.22 -12.68
N VAL A 481 0.36 12.34 -13.68
CA VAL A 481 1.31 11.22 -13.71
C VAL A 481 2.13 11.29 -14.99
N GLU A 482 3.39 10.88 -14.90
CA GLU A 482 4.30 10.74 -16.02
C GLU A 482 4.51 9.25 -16.34
N TYR A 483 4.18 8.85 -17.56
CA TYR A 483 4.46 7.53 -18.10
C TYR A 483 5.74 7.58 -18.94
N ASN A 484 6.73 6.78 -18.56
CA ASN A 484 7.98 6.61 -19.30
C ASN A 484 8.01 5.21 -19.92
N LEU A 485 8.05 5.14 -21.25
CA LEU A 485 8.10 3.90 -22.00
C LEU A 485 9.42 3.78 -22.79
N PHE A 486 10.14 2.67 -22.60
CA PHE A 486 11.42 2.43 -23.28
C PHE A 486 11.71 0.93 -23.42
N ALA A 487 12.66 0.58 -24.29
CA ALA A 487 13.15 -0.79 -24.40
C ALA A 487 13.97 -1.16 -23.16
N LEU A 488 13.67 -2.30 -22.53
CA LEU A 488 14.39 -2.72 -21.33
C LEU A 488 15.81 -3.17 -21.74
N PRO A 489 16.89 -2.60 -21.17
CA PRO A 489 18.24 -2.98 -21.53
C PRO A 489 18.54 -4.39 -21.02
N VAL A 490 18.71 -5.34 -21.94
CA VAL A 490 19.07 -6.74 -21.64
C VAL A 490 20.38 -7.18 -22.31
N GLU A 491 20.79 -6.50 -23.39
CA GLU A 491 21.99 -6.80 -24.17
C GLU A 491 22.97 -5.60 -24.23
N ASN A 492 23.06 -4.83 -23.15
CA ASN A 492 23.91 -3.64 -23.05
C ASN A 492 25.32 -3.92 -22.45
N GLY A 493 25.69 -5.19 -22.31
CA GLY A 493 26.95 -5.61 -21.70
C GLY A 493 26.99 -5.54 -20.16
N TYR A 494 25.88 -5.16 -19.50
CA TYR A 494 25.79 -5.24 -18.05
C TYR A 494 25.85 -6.69 -17.56
N GLN A 495 26.64 -6.92 -16.52
CA GLN A 495 26.72 -8.23 -15.87
C GLN A 495 26.11 -8.14 -14.47
N PRO A 496 25.06 -8.92 -14.16
CA PRO A 496 24.53 -9.05 -12.81
C PRO A 496 25.62 -9.51 -11.83
N ARG A 497 25.51 -9.09 -10.57
CA ARG A 497 26.45 -9.47 -9.50
C ARG A 497 25.70 -10.19 -8.39
N MET A 498 26.22 -11.34 -7.97
CA MET A 498 25.61 -12.15 -6.92
C MET A 498 25.64 -11.44 -5.56
N TYR A 499 24.54 -11.54 -4.83
CA TYR A 499 24.42 -11.08 -3.45
C TYR A 499 25.25 -11.95 -2.48
N ASP A 500 25.77 -11.32 -1.42
CA ASP A 500 26.39 -11.98 -0.27
C ASP A 500 25.84 -11.33 1.01
N SER A 501 25.32 -12.12 1.94
CA SER A 501 24.64 -11.63 3.14
C SER A 501 25.55 -10.92 4.15
N ARG A 502 26.86 -10.89 3.94
CA ARG A 502 27.80 -10.08 4.73
C ARG A 502 27.85 -8.61 4.25
N VAL A 503 27.31 -8.29 3.07
CA VAL A 503 27.34 -6.96 2.47
C VAL A 503 25.92 -6.49 2.13
N GLY A 504 25.49 -5.37 2.71
CA GLY A 504 24.12 -4.90 2.63
C GLY A 504 23.79 -4.21 1.32
N PHE A 505 23.39 -4.95 0.30
CA PHE A 505 22.83 -4.42 -0.94
C PHE A 505 21.33 -4.73 -1.08
N PHE A 506 20.58 -3.82 -1.71
CA PHE A 506 19.26 -4.15 -2.24
C PHE A 506 19.41 -5.19 -3.33
N THR A 507 18.41 -6.05 -3.48
CA THR A 507 18.48 -7.16 -4.42
C THR A 507 17.30 -7.22 -5.38
N THR A 508 17.57 -7.77 -6.55
CA THR A 508 16.59 -8.29 -7.49
C THR A 508 16.61 -9.81 -7.38
N ASP A 509 15.49 -10.40 -7.01
CA ASP A 509 15.38 -11.82 -6.65
C ASP A 509 14.49 -12.58 -7.63
N PHE A 510 14.83 -13.84 -7.90
CA PHE A 510 13.96 -14.78 -8.62
C PHE A 510 14.22 -16.22 -8.20
N THR A 511 13.28 -17.11 -8.48
CA THR A 511 13.45 -18.56 -8.29
C THR A 511 13.93 -19.19 -9.59
N SER A 512 15.10 -19.82 -9.59
CA SER A 512 15.63 -20.59 -10.73
C SER A 512 15.32 -22.08 -10.56
N TYR A 513 14.83 -22.71 -11.64
CA TYR A 513 14.66 -24.16 -11.74
C TYR A 513 15.71 -24.82 -12.64
N ASP A 514 16.82 -24.13 -12.90
CA ASP A 514 17.89 -24.64 -13.79
C ASP A 514 18.61 -25.85 -13.21
N ASP A 515 18.80 -25.86 -11.89
CA ASP A 515 19.46 -26.94 -11.15
C ASP A 515 18.47 -27.63 -10.21
N PRO A 516 17.97 -28.83 -10.56
CA PRO A 516 17.05 -29.59 -9.71
C PRO A 516 17.70 -30.15 -8.43
N THR A 517 19.02 -30.03 -8.28
CA THR A 517 19.78 -30.49 -7.09
C THR A 517 20.09 -29.36 -6.11
N ALA A 518 19.81 -28.11 -6.48
CA ALA A 518 20.04 -26.97 -5.60
C ALA A 518 19.13 -27.03 -4.37
N ASN A 519 19.72 -26.89 -3.17
CA ASN A 519 18.97 -26.83 -1.90
C ASN A 519 18.21 -25.52 -1.73
N ASP A 520 18.66 -24.46 -2.40
CA ASP A 520 18.02 -23.15 -2.46
C ASP A 520 17.89 -22.74 -3.92
N LEU A 521 16.64 -22.56 -4.36
CA LEU A 521 16.31 -22.16 -5.73
C LEU A 521 16.34 -20.63 -5.90
N LYS A 522 16.48 -19.88 -4.81
CA LYS A 522 16.48 -18.42 -4.84
C LYS A 522 17.82 -17.90 -5.36
N ILE A 523 17.76 -17.12 -6.44
CA ILE A 523 18.88 -16.34 -6.96
C ILE A 523 18.65 -14.88 -6.63
N GLN A 524 19.71 -14.20 -6.19
CA GLN A 524 19.67 -12.79 -5.79
C GLN A 524 20.83 -12.05 -6.44
N TYR A 525 20.50 -11.02 -7.22
CA TYR A 525 21.47 -10.07 -7.76
C TYR A 525 21.43 -8.79 -6.96
N ILE A 526 22.59 -8.19 -6.67
CA ILE A 526 22.63 -6.85 -6.08
C ILE A 526 22.16 -5.81 -7.10
N ASN A 527 21.45 -4.79 -6.62
CA ASN A 527 21.08 -3.65 -7.43
C ASN A 527 22.26 -2.68 -7.51
N ARG A 528 22.76 -2.39 -8.71
CA ARG A 528 23.91 -1.48 -8.92
C ARG A 528 23.91 -0.81 -10.29
N TRP A 529 24.63 0.30 -10.43
CA TRP A 529 24.84 0.98 -11.71
C TRP A 529 25.80 0.23 -12.62
N ASN A 530 25.61 0.38 -13.93
CA ASN A 530 26.53 -0.11 -14.95
C ASN A 530 27.74 0.81 -15.14
N LEU A 531 28.75 0.68 -14.29
CA LEU A 531 30.00 1.43 -14.42
C LEU A 531 31.09 0.64 -15.14
N VAL A 532 31.52 1.17 -16.29
CA VAL A 532 32.61 0.63 -17.11
C VAL A 532 33.77 1.62 -17.13
N LYS A 533 34.99 1.18 -16.86
CA LYS A 533 36.19 2.04 -16.93
C LYS A 533 36.46 2.48 -18.38
N LYS A 534 36.80 3.75 -18.59
CA LYS A 534 37.33 4.25 -19.88
C LYS A 534 38.63 3.53 -20.28
N ASP A 535 39.53 3.33 -19.32
CA ASP A 535 40.71 2.46 -19.45
C ASP A 535 40.55 1.22 -18.56
N PRO A 536 40.14 0.06 -19.13
CA PRO A 536 39.98 -1.18 -18.39
C PRO A 536 41.27 -1.72 -17.75
N SER A 537 42.44 -1.29 -18.22
CA SER A 537 43.74 -1.74 -17.73
C SER A 537 44.29 -0.90 -16.58
N ALA A 538 43.80 0.33 -16.41
CA ALA A 538 44.22 1.21 -15.33
C ALA A 538 43.66 0.77 -13.97
N ALA A 539 44.47 0.92 -12.91
CA ALA A 539 44.02 0.67 -11.54
C ALA A 539 42.84 1.58 -11.16
N VAL A 540 42.93 2.86 -11.55
CA VAL A 540 41.87 3.86 -11.42
C VAL A 540 41.62 4.50 -12.79
N SER A 541 40.36 4.63 -13.19
CA SER A 541 39.94 5.29 -14.43
C SER A 541 38.59 5.98 -14.22
N ASP A 542 38.34 7.06 -14.94
CA ASP A 542 36.98 7.57 -15.08
C ASP A 542 36.05 6.50 -15.67
N PRO A 543 34.76 6.48 -15.32
CA PRO A 543 33.79 5.66 -16.01
C PRO A 543 33.51 6.21 -17.41
N VAL A 544 33.10 5.36 -18.35
CA VAL A 544 32.63 5.76 -19.67
C VAL A 544 31.40 6.66 -19.53
N GLU A 545 30.43 6.24 -18.71
CA GLU A 545 29.25 7.01 -18.33
C GLU A 545 29.24 7.21 -16.80
N PRO A 546 29.40 8.45 -16.29
CA PRO A 546 29.27 8.74 -14.88
C PRO A 546 27.79 8.78 -14.45
N ILE A 547 27.53 8.53 -13.17
CA ILE A 547 26.21 8.69 -12.56
C ILE A 547 25.98 10.19 -12.31
N VAL A 548 25.08 10.80 -13.07
CA VAL A 548 24.78 12.22 -12.98
C VAL A 548 23.50 12.43 -12.18
N PHE A 549 23.58 13.24 -11.12
CA PHE A 549 22.44 13.74 -10.35
C PHE A 549 22.23 15.23 -10.60
N TRP A 550 20.96 15.64 -10.71
CA TRP A 550 20.55 17.03 -10.80
C TRP A 550 19.94 17.48 -9.48
N ILE A 551 20.41 18.62 -8.96
CA ILE A 551 19.84 19.30 -7.81
C ILE A 551 18.69 20.15 -8.34
N ASP A 552 17.48 19.86 -7.87
CA ASP A 552 16.26 20.58 -8.24
C ASP A 552 16.41 22.08 -8.02
N ASN A 553 15.92 22.89 -8.96
CA ASN A 553 15.99 24.34 -8.91
C ASN A 553 15.11 24.91 -7.76
N ALA A 554 14.14 24.14 -7.26
CA ALA A 554 13.37 24.46 -6.05
C ALA A 554 14.18 24.31 -4.74
N THR A 555 15.36 23.68 -4.77
CA THR A 555 16.24 23.55 -3.59
C THR A 555 16.70 24.94 -3.13
N PRO A 556 16.47 25.33 -1.86
CA PRO A 556 16.90 26.63 -1.35
C PRO A 556 18.42 26.85 -1.52
N PRO A 557 18.86 28.04 -1.98
CA PRO A 557 20.27 28.29 -2.28
C PRO A 557 21.24 27.97 -1.14
N GLU A 558 20.83 28.21 0.11
CA GLU A 558 21.62 27.96 1.32
C GLU A 558 21.94 26.48 1.58
N TYR A 559 21.24 25.55 0.95
CA TYR A 559 21.45 24.10 1.11
C TYR A 559 22.09 23.43 -0.11
N ARG A 560 22.18 24.11 -1.26
CA ARG A 560 22.65 23.52 -2.54
C ARG A 560 24.08 22.96 -2.44
N GLU A 561 24.97 23.63 -1.73
CA GLU A 561 26.35 23.15 -1.53
C GLU A 561 26.40 21.91 -0.63
N ALA A 562 25.60 21.86 0.44
CA ALA A 562 25.50 20.68 1.30
C ALA A 562 24.93 19.48 0.54
N VAL A 563 23.88 19.69 -0.28
CA VAL A 563 23.32 18.66 -1.17
C VAL A 563 24.36 18.17 -2.16
N LYS A 564 25.07 19.09 -2.83
CA LYS A 564 26.12 18.75 -3.80
C LYS A 564 27.23 17.90 -3.18
N ALA A 565 27.75 18.34 -2.03
CA ALA A 565 28.78 17.62 -1.30
C ALA A 565 28.30 16.23 -0.84
N GLY A 566 27.04 16.13 -0.39
CA GLY A 566 26.44 14.86 0.00
C GLY A 566 26.38 13.83 -1.14
N ILE A 567 26.16 14.30 -2.38
CA ILE A 567 26.19 13.48 -3.61
C ILE A 567 27.62 13.12 -4.00
N GLU A 568 28.50 14.10 -4.17
CA GLU A 568 29.85 13.91 -4.73
C GLU A 568 30.82 13.24 -3.74
N GLY A 569 30.52 13.25 -2.44
CA GLY A 569 31.28 12.57 -1.39
C GLY A 569 31.43 11.07 -1.62
N TRP A 570 30.51 10.43 -2.37
CA TRP A 570 30.59 9.03 -2.75
C TRP A 570 31.77 8.69 -3.68
N ASN A 571 32.37 9.67 -4.38
CA ASN A 571 33.58 9.42 -5.17
C ASN A 571 34.75 8.88 -4.33
N ALA A 572 34.80 9.20 -3.03
CA ALA A 572 35.79 8.62 -2.13
C ALA A 572 35.66 7.09 -1.99
N ALA A 573 34.44 6.55 -2.05
CA ALA A 573 34.18 5.11 -2.04
C ALA A 573 34.40 4.47 -3.42
N PHE A 574 34.03 5.14 -4.50
CA PHE A 574 34.27 4.66 -5.86
C PHE A 574 35.75 4.59 -6.24
N LEU A 575 36.59 5.44 -5.64
CA LEU A 575 38.03 5.38 -5.83
C LEU A 575 38.61 4.02 -5.42
N GLU A 576 38.09 3.42 -4.33
CA GLU A 576 38.47 2.07 -3.86
C GLU A 576 37.99 0.95 -4.78
N ALA A 577 36.93 1.19 -5.56
CA ALA A 577 36.46 0.32 -6.64
C ALA A 577 37.19 0.56 -7.97
N GLY A 578 38.07 1.56 -8.03
CA GLY A 578 38.87 1.90 -9.20
C GLY A 578 38.28 3.00 -10.10
N PHE A 579 37.36 3.82 -9.61
CA PHE A 579 36.74 4.93 -10.37
C PHE A 579 36.98 6.29 -9.70
N SER A 580 37.47 7.29 -10.43
CA SER A 580 37.81 8.61 -9.86
C SER A 580 36.68 9.63 -9.92
N ASN A 581 35.85 9.62 -10.97
CA ASN A 581 34.73 10.56 -11.17
C ASN A 581 33.44 9.78 -11.47
N ALA A 582 33.06 8.88 -10.56
CA ALA A 582 31.91 8.01 -10.73
C ALA A 582 30.58 8.76 -10.60
N VAL A 583 30.51 9.74 -9.69
CA VAL A 583 29.29 10.48 -9.36
C VAL A 583 29.51 11.97 -9.62
N ILE A 584 28.55 12.63 -10.27
CA ILE A 584 28.60 14.05 -10.60
C ILE A 584 27.28 14.70 -10.19
N ALA A 585 27.35 15.82 -9.47
CA ALA A 585 26.18 16.64 -9.14
C ALA A 585 26.13 17.89 -10.03
N LYS A 586 24.96 18.19 -10.58
CA LYS A 586 24.71 19.38 -11.41
C LYS A 586 23.53 20.17 -10.85
N GLN A 587 23.60 21.49 -10.90
CA GLN A 587 22.44 22.33 -10.59
C GLN A 587 21.49 22.35 -11.79
N MET A 588 20.23 22.01 -11.58
CA MET A 588 19.17 22.17 -12.59
C MET A 588 19.00 23.66 -12.91
N PRO A 589 19.02 24.06 -14.20
CA PRO A 589 18.70 25.44 -14.60
C PRO A 589 17.26 25.82 -14.25
N ASP A 590 17.02 27.10 -14.04
CA ASP A 590 15.66 27.61 -13.79
C ASP A 590 14.74 27.47 -15.02
N ASP A 591 15.32 27.38 -16.22
CA ASP A 591 14.65 27.25 -17.52
C ASP A 591 14.75 25.83 -18.12
N ALA A 592 15.05 24.83 -17.30
CA ALA A 592 15.14 23.44 -17.74
C ALA A 592 13.84 22.96 -18.41
N ASP A 593 13.97 22.19 -19.49
CA ASP A 593 12.87 21.69 -20.32
C ASP A 593 12.40 20.27 -19.95
N PHE A 594 12.94 19.72 -18.86
CA PHE A 594 12.62 18.39 -18.34
C PHE A 594 12.06 18.45 -16.93
N ASP A 595 11.24 17.46 -16.58
CA ASP A 595 10.57 17.34 -15.30
C ASP A 595 11.35 16.42 -14.34
N HIS A 596 11.15 16.58 -13.03
CA HIS A 596 11.77 15.71 -12.03
C HIS A 596 11.22 14.27 -12.04
N ALA A 597 10.10 14.02 -12.73
CA ALA A 597 9.53 12.70 -13.02
C ALA A 597 10.05 12.09 -14.34
N ASP A 598 10.86 12.82 -15.11
CA ASP A 598 11.50 12.32 -16.33
C ASP A 598 12.67 11.40 -15.98
N MET A 599 12.57 10.15 -16.45
CA MET A 599 13.47 9.08 -16.07
C MET A 599 14.85 9.12 -16.73
N ARG A 600 15.05 10.02 -17.68
CA ARG A 600 16.38 10.27 -18.25
C ARG A 600 17.31 10.92 -17.23
N TYR A 601 16.76 11.51 -16.16
CA TYR A 601 17.51 12.28 -15.20
C TYR A 601 17.36 11.70 -13.79
N ASN A 602 18.46 11.61 -13.07
CA ASN A 602 18.41 11.36 -11.63
C ASN A 602 18.31 12.71 -10.92
N VAL A 603 17.30 12.90 -10.07
CA VAL A 603 17.01 14.21 -9.46
C VAL A 603 16.97 14.10 -7.94
N VAL A 604 17.67 15.00 -7.25
CA VAL A 604 17.45 15.30 -5.83
C VAL A 604 16.44 16.44 -5.76
N ARG A 605 15.19 16.10 -5.46
CA ARG A 605 14.02 16.98 -5.52
C ARG A 605 13.64 17.55 -4.17
N TRP A 606 13.14 18.78 -4.17
CA TRP A 606 12.69 19.49 -2.97
C TRP A 606 11.16 19.64 -2.98
N VAL A 607 10.48 18.97 -2.05
CA VAL A 607 9.01 18.93 -2.00
C VAL A 607 8.47 19.59 -0.73
N ALA A 608 7.17 19.85 -0.68
CA ALA A 608 6.51 20.37 0.52
C ALA A 608 5.26 19.56 0.83
N SER A 609 5.13 19.12 2.07
CA SER A 609 3.95 18.43 2.61
C SER A 609 3.39 19.18 3.83
N PRO A 610 2.10 18.97 4.17
CA PRO A 610 1.49 19.65 5.30
C PRO A 610 1.98 19.14 6.65
N ASP A 611 2.34 17.86 6.81
CA ASP A 611 2.65 17.23 8.12
C ASP A 611 3.76 16.15 8.09
N ALA A 612 4.53 16.02 7.01
CA ALA A 612 5.65 15.09 6.94
C ALA A 612 6.99 15.85 6.91
N ALA A 613 8.07 15.21 7.35
CA ALA A 613 9.44 15.74 7.39
C ALA A 613 10.44 14.59 7.15
N TYR A 614 10.75 14.32 5.89
CA TYR A 614 11.47 13.11 5.49
C TYR A 614 12.42 13.39 4.33
N ALA A 615 13.37 12.47 4.16
CA ALA A 615 14.10 12.28 2.93
C ALA A 615 13.93 10.81 2.52
N ILE A 616 13.88 10.53 1.23
CA ILE A 616 13.75 9.16 0.74
C ILE A 616 14.40 8.98 -0.63
N ALA A 617 15.20 7.93 -0.74
CA ALA A 617 15.75 7.40 -1.96
C ALA A 617 14.74 6.53 -2.70
N LEU A 618 14.52 6.84 -3.98
CA LEU A 618 13.59 6.16 -4.88
C LEU A 618 14.39 5.64 -6.07
N MET A 619 14.74 4.35 -6.03
CA MET A 619 15.56 3.66 -7.02
C MET A 619 14.74 2.66 -7.82
N ARG A 620 14.94 2.62 -9.14
CA ARG A 620 14.27 1.67 -10.03
C ARG A 620 15.30 0.83 -10.77
N ALA A 621 15.24 -0.49 -10.57
CA ALA A 621 16.19 -1.44 -11.14
C ALA A 621 15.51 -2.33 -12.17
N ASN A 622 16.29 -2.81 -13.13
CA ASN A 622 15.88 -3.81 -14.09
C ASN A 622 15.57 -5.13 -13.35
N PRO A 623 14.33 -5.61 -13.33
CA PRO A 623 13.96 -6.79 -12.55
C PRO A 623 14.52 -8.10 -13.13
N LEU A 624 15.14 -8.06 -14.32
CA LEU A 624 15.81 -9.22 -14.91
C LEU A 624 17.28 -9.32 -14.47
N THR A 625 17.96 -8.19 -14.28
CA THR A 625 19.43 -8.14 -14.13
C THR A 625 19.92 -7.48 -12.84
N GLY A 626 19.09 -6.66 -12.17
CA GLY A 626 19.51 -5.79 -11.05
C GLY A 626 20.27 -4.54 -11.48
N GLU A 627 20.32 -4.19 -12.77
CA GLU A 627 20.89 -2.91 -13.21
C GLU A 627 20.02 -1.74 -12.73
N ILE A 628 20.59 -0.75 -12.04
CA ILE A 628 19.87 0.48 -11.71
C ILE A 628 19.66 1.28 -12.99
N LEU A 629 18.39 1.59 -13.31
CA LEU A 629 18.01 2.28 -14.53
C LEU A 629 17.85 3.79 -14.33
N ASN A 630 17.23 4.17 -13.20
CA ASN A 630 17.00 5.55 -12.79
C ASN A 630 16.81 5.59 -11.28
N ALA A 631 17.13 6.74 -10.68
CA ALA A 631 17.05 6.94 -9.25
C ALA A 631 16.81 8.41 -8.91
N SER A 632 16.24 8.67 -7.74
CA SER A 632 15.99 10.02 -7.25
C SER A 632 15.96 10.09 -5.74
N VAL A 633 16.14 11.29 -5.18
CA VAL A 633 15.94 11.55 -3.75
C VAL A 633 14.83 12.58 -3.61
N THR A 634 13.82 12.30 -2.80
CA THR A 634 12.83 13.30 -2.39
C THR A 634 13.20 13.85 -1.02
N VAL A 635 13.40 15.16 -0.90
CA VAL A 635 13.68 15.87 0.36
C VAL A 635 12.50 16.79 0.66
N ASP A 636 11.78 16.54 1.75
CA ASP A 636 10.66 17.38 2.17
C ASP A 636 11.16 18.65 2.91
N ALA A 637 10.61 19.81 2.57
CA ALA A 637 11.02 21.10 3.11
C ALA A 637 10.87 21.20 4.65
N ASN A 638 9.95 20.46 5.25
CA ASN A 638 9.80 20.41 6.69
C ASN A 638 10.90 19.58 7.36
N ILE A 639 11.70 18.78 6.64
CA ILE A 639 12.88 18.13 7.24
C ILE A 639 13.78 19.20 7.85
N VAL A 640 14.06 20.25 7.07
CA VAL A 640 14.88 21.36 7.54
C VAL A 640 14.12 22.15 8.59
N ARG A 641 12.86 22.53 8.38
CA ARG A 641 12.09 23.31 9.38
C ARG A 641 11.99 22.59 10.72
N THR A 642 11.82 21.27 10.69
CA THR A 642 11.74 20.43 11.89
C THR A 642 13.08 20.41 12.60
N PHE A 643 14.17 20.06 11.92
CA PHE A 643 15.49 20.00 12.55
C PHE A 643 16.04 21.37 12.97
N ALA A 644 15.45 22.42 12.42
CA ALA A 644 15.77 23.79 12.72
C ALA A 644 14.83 24.36 13.82
N GLY A 645 13.89 23.57 14.35
CA GLY A 645 13.01 23.94 15.48
C GLY A 645 11.87 24.90 15.15
N GLU A 646 11.57 25.08 13.86
CA GLU A 646 10.52 25.96 13.33
C GLU A 646 9.23 25.23 12.97
N TYR A 647 9.28 23.91 12.89
CA TYR A 647 8.09 23.09 12.71
C TYR A 647 7.49 22.71 14.07
N GLY A 648 6.18 22.87 14.22
CA GLY A 648 5.48 22.55 15.46
C GLY A 648 5.44 21.05 15.68
N VAL A 649 6.37 20.50 16.48
CA VAL A 649 6.23 19.14 16.98
C VAL A 649 5.10 19.15 18.01
N PHE A 650 3.95 18.57 17.65
CA PHE A 650 2.88 18.31 18.59
C PHE A 650 3.36 17.24 19.58
N ILE A 651 3.71 17.66 20.81
CA ILE A 651 4.01 16.73 21.90
C ILE A 651 2.91 16.90 22.93
N ARG A 652 2.08 15.86 23.09
CA ARG A 652 1.04 15.79 24.13
C ARG A 652 1.49 14.83 25.23
N PRO A 653 1.23 15.12 26.52
CA PRO A 653 1.45 14.20 27.64
C PRO A 653 0.87 12.78 27.45
N GLU A 654 -0.37 12.67 26.96
CA GLU A 654 -1.04 11.40 26.71
C GLU A 654 -0.51 10.74 25.42
N ALA A 655 -0.15 11.54 24.42
CA ALA A 655 0.49 11.06 23.20
C ALA A 655 1.90 10.52 23.48
N TRP A 656 2.62 11.08 24.47
CA TRP A 656 3.90 10.55 24.96
C TRP A 656 3.72 9.17 25.58
N GLN A 657 2.77 8.98 26.50
CA GLN A 657 2.49 7.65 27.06
C GLN A 657 2.03 6.65 25.99
N ALA A 658 1.17 7.06 25.06
CA ALA A 658 0.72 6.24 23.95
C ALA A 658 1.84 5.96 22.93
N ARG A 659 2.80 6.88 22.76
CA ARG A 659 3.99 6.74 21.91
C ARG A 659 4.99 5.78 22.52
N VAL A 660 5.28 5.90 23.82
CA VAL A 660 6.14 4.96 24.54
C VAL A 660 5.51 3.57 24.57
N LYS A 661 4.19 3.46 24.83
CA LYS A 661 3.47 2.18 24.72
C LYS A 661 3.45 1.63 23.29
N ARG A 662 3.28 2.47 22.26
CA ARG A 662 3.41 2.05 20.85
C ARG A 662 4.83 1.59 20.51
N ARG A 663 5.86 2.24 21.07
CA ARG A 663 7.28 1.88 20.90
C ARG A 663 7.60 0.57 21.60
N LEU A 664 7.11 0.36 22.84
CA LEU A 664 7.19 -0.93 23.52
C LEU A 664 6.41 -2.02 22.76
N ALA A 665 5.25 -1.69 22.19
CA ALA A 665 4.49 -2.60 21.33
C ALA A 665 5.17 -2.88 19.99
N SER A 666 5.89 -1.92 19.39
CA SER A 666 6.69 -2.12 18.18
C SER A 666 7.99 -2.87 18.45
N LEU A 667 8.57 -2.75 19.65
CA LEU A 667 9.66 -3.61 20.11
C LEU A 667 9.19 -5.07 20.28
N ALA A 668 7.90 -5.29 20.55
CA ALA A 668 7.28 -6.62 20.61
C ALA A 668 6.80 -7.13 19.24
N ALA A 669 6.58 -6.25 18.25
CA ALA A 669 6.13 -6.57 16.92
C ALA A 669 7.21 -6.20 15.89
N ASN A 670 8.02 -7.18 15.46
CA ASN A 670 9.03 -7.05 14.40
C ASN A 670 8.40 -6.57 13.07
N GLY A 671 8.19 -5.26 12.92
CA GLY A 671 7.58 -4.71 11.71
C GLY A 671 7.72 -3.21 11.62
N CYS A 672 8.81 -2.75 11.02
CA CYS A 672 8.67 -1.57 10.17
C CYS A 672 7.73 -1.95 9.02
N SER A 673 6.69 -1.14 8.79
CA SER A 673 5.96 -1.21 7.54
C SER A 673 6.95 -0.92 6.40
N PRO A 674 6.99 -1.72 5.32
CA PRO A 674 7.84 -1.46 4.16
C PRO A 674 7.64 -0.05 3.56
N ASN A 675 6.50 0.58 3.85
CA ASN A 675 6.11 1.86 3.26
C ASN A 675 6.27 3.04 4.22
N ARG A 676 6.74 2.84 5.46
CA ARG A 676 6.94 3.93 6.44
C ARG A 676 8.15 3.62 7.33
N CYS A 677 9.33 4.07 6.88
CA CYS A 677 10.50 4.21 7.75
C CYS A 677 10.27 5.40 8.67
N ASP A 678 10.06 5.17 9.97
CA ASP A 678 9.77 6.19 10.99
C ASP A 678 11.05 6.94 11.43
N LEU A 679 11.88 7.36 10.47
CA LEU A 679 13.03 8.27 10.69
C LEU A 679 12.57 9.53 11.45
N LEU A 680 11.35 9.94 11.16
CA LEU A 680 10.65 11.09 11.71
C LEU A 680 10.70 11.13 13.23
N THR A 681 10.17 10.14 13.93
CA THR A 681 9.72 10.41 15.29
C THR A 681 10.88 10.47 16.31
N ASP A 682 11.80 9.50 16.28
CA ASP A 682 12.97 9.45 17.18
C ASP A 682 14.18 10.23 16.63
N GLY A 683 14.31 10.35 15.30
CA GLY A 683 15.27 11.25 14.66
C GLY A 683 14.99 12.70 15.00
N ASN A 684 13.73 13.15 14.89
CA ASN A 684 13.33 14.49 15.31
C ASN A 684 13.72 14.76 16.76
N LEU A 685 13.49 13.80 17.65
CA LEU A 685 13.82 13.94 19.07
C LEU A 685 15.33 14.12 19.29
N SER A 686 16.16 13.31 18.64
CA SER A 686 17.63 13.39 18.73
C SER A 686 18.19 14.66 18.13
N MET A 687 17.89 14.92 16.87
CA MET A 687 18.42 16.07 16.14
C MET A 687 17.98 17.40 16.75
N LEU A 688 16.73 17.52 17.16
CA LEU A 688 16.27 18.72 17.83
C LEU A 688 17.02 18.91 19.15
N THR A 689 17.12 17.87 19.99
CA THR A 689 17.88 17.92 21.25
C THR A 689 19.33 18.33 21.00
N GLY A 690 19.94 17.80 19.94
CA GLY A 690 21.26 18.19 19.47
C GLY A 690 21.34 19.65 19.06
N MET A 691 20.38 20.19 18.32
CA MET A 691 20.33 21.60 17.95
C MET A 691 20.24 22.50 19.20
N THR A 692 19.36 22.18 20.15
CA THR A 692 19.25 22.94 21.41
C THR A 692 20.55 22.87 22.20
N ALA A 693 21.18 21.69 22.28
CA ALA A 693 22.45 21.50 22.94
C ALA A 693 23.59 22.27 22.24
N ALA A 694 23.69 22.20 20.92
CA ALA A 694 24.71 22.87 20.13
C ALA A 694 24.62 24.39 20.27
N ALA A 695 23.40 24.94 20.24
CA ALA A 695 23.17 26.36 20.44
C ALA A 695 23.51 26.81 21.88
N GLN A 696 23.05 26.08 22.91
CA GLN A 696 23.21 26.50 24.30
C GLN A 696 24.57 26.16 24.92
N MET A 697 25.21 25.09 24.47
CA MET A 697 26.41 24.53 25.10
C MET A 697 27.68 24.76 24.26
N ALA A 698 27.55 24.88 22.93
CA ALA A 698 28.69 25.02 22.01
C ALA A 698 28.70 26.34 21.21
N GLY A 699 27.62 27.11 21.24
CA GLY A 699 27.52 28.39 20.50
C GLY A 699 27.45 28.23 18.99
N VAL A 700 27.11 27.03 18.50
CA VAL A 700 27.04 26.70 17.07
C VAL A 700 25.80 27.32 16.46
N SER A 701 25.95 27.89 15.27
CA SER A 701 24.82 28.51 14.59
C SER A 701 23.83 27.44 14.09
N ARG A 702 22.56 27.80 14.04
CA ARG A 702 21.52 26.91 13.54
C ARG A 702 21.75 26.53 12.07
N SER A 703 22.20 27.47 11.24
CA SER A 703 22.47 27.22 9.81
C SER A 703 23.60 26.22 9.61
N GLU A 704 24.66 26.31 10.44
CA GLU A 704 25.79 25.39 10.41
C GLU A 704 25.37 23.97 10.80
N TYR A 705 24.65 23.80 11.91
CA TYR A 705 24.14 22.50 12.35
C TYR A 705 23.21 21.85 11.30
N VAL A 706 22.31 22.64 10.71
CA VAL A 706 21.39 22.17 9.67
C VAL A 706 22.12 21.80 8.39
N ASN A 707 23.14 22.56 7.96
CA ASN A 707 23.91 22.22 6.76
C ASN A 707 24.67 20.90 6.93
N GLN A 708 25.26 20.65 8.10
CA GLN A 708 25.89 19.35 8.39
C GLN A 708 24.88 18.20 8.31
N PHE A 709 23.66 18.42 8.82
CA PHE A 709 22.57 17.45 8.73
C PHE A 709 22.13 17.22 7.27
N VAL A 710 21.93 18.29 6.48
CA VAL A 710 21.55 18.19 5.06
C VAL A 710 22.59 17.42 4.26
N HIS A 711 23.88 17.69 4.48
CA HIS A 711 24.95 16.91 3.88
C HIS A 711 24.82 15.42 4.20
N TRP A 712 24.70 15.08 5.49
CA TRP A 712 24.61 13.69 5.94
C TRP A 712 23.37 12.97 5.40
N VAL A 713 22.18 13.58 5.47
CA VAL A 713 20.95 12.93 5.00
C VAL A 713 20.98 12.73 3.48
N VAL A 714 21.53 13.69 2.72
CA VAL A 714 21.70 13.49 1.27
C VAL A 714 22.73 12.39 0.98
N SER A 715 23.84 12.33 1.71
CA SER A 715 24.79 11.21 1.59
C SER A 715 24.14 9.86 1.89
N HIS A 716 23.28 9.79 2.91
CA HIS A 716 22.51 8.60 3.27
C HIS A 716 21.60 8.17 2.12
N GLU A 717 20.75 9.08 1.63
CA GLU A 717 19.82 8.76 0.54
C GLU A 717 20.57 8.37 -0.75
N VAL A 718 21.65 9.08 -1.09
CA VAL A 718 22.49 8.73 -2.26
C VAL A 718 23.13 7.35 -2.08
N GLY A 719 23.45 6.92 -0.86
CA GLY A 719 23.96 5.58 -0.59
C GLY A 719 22.99 4.46 -0.96
N HIS A 720 21.69 4.66 -0.72
CA HIS A 720 20.65 3.77 -1.24
C HIS A 720 20.65 3.72 -2.77
N LEU A 721 20.87 4.86 -3.43
CA LEU A 721 20.97 4.94 -4.88
C LEU A 721 22.27 4.32 -5.43
N MET A 722 23.26 4.03 -4.60
CA MET A 722 24.41 3.20 -4.97
C MET A 722 24.12 1.69 -4.83
N GLY A 723 22.95 1.34 -4.31
CA GLY A 723 22.49 -0.02 -4.08
C GLY A 723 22.55 -0.48 -2.61
N LEU A 724 23.02 0.36 -1.68
CA LEU A 724 23.25 -0.05 -0.30
C LEU A 724 21.97 -0.04 0.55
N ARG A 725 21.88 -1.00 1.47
CA ARG A 725 20.85 -1.03 2.53
C ARG A 725 21.34 -0.35 3.80
N HIS A 726 20.42 -0.11 4.73
CA HIS A 726 20.77 0.38 6.05
C HIS A 726 21.79 -0.50 6.76
N ASN A 727 22.61 0.10 7.63
CA ASN A 727 23.58 -0.60 8.46
C ASN A 727 23.61 -0.03 9.89
N PHE A 728 22.74 -0.54 10.75
CA PHE A 728 22.50 0.00 12.10
C PHE A 728 23.51 -0.46 13.17
N VAL A 729 24.56 -1.18 12.79
CA VAL A 729 25.70 -1.48 13.68
C VAL A 729 26.87 -0.52 13.45
N ALA A 730 26.78 0.36 12.45
CA ALA A 730 27.90 1.19 12.02
C ALA A 730 28.24 2.31 13.01
N SER A 731 27.26 2.78 13.79
CA SER A 731 27.41 3.72 14.90
C SER A 731 28.41 3.25 15.98
N THR A 732 28.70 1.94 16.02
CA THR A 732 29.57 1.32 17.04
C THR A 732 31.07 1.37 16.73
N LEU A 733 31.48 2.16 15.73
CA LEU A 733 32.90 2.28 15.33
C LEU A 733 33.75 3.08 16.31
N LEU A 734 33.30 4.29 16.69
CA LEU A 734 34.12 5.26 17.41
C LEU A 734 33.69 5.38 18.87
N SER A 735 34.66 5.45 19.78
CA SER A 735 34.37 5.84 21.18
C SER A 735 33.94 7.30 21.28
N LEU A 736 33.26 7.69 22.38
CA LEU A 736 32.88 9.09 22.61
C LEU A 736 34.08 10.04 22.61
N ASP A 737 35.26 9.60 23.08
CA ASP A 737 36.48 10.43 23.04
C ASP A 737 36.99 10.64 21.61
N GLN A 738 36.96 9.59 20.77
CA GLN A 738 37.30 9.69 19.35
C GLN A 738 36.31 10.58 18.58
N LEU A 739 35.03 10.52 18.93
CA LEU A 739 34.00 11.41 18.37
C LEU A 739 34.24 12.88 18.73
N GLY A 740 35.00 13.19 19.78
CA GLY A 740 35.42 14.56 20.11
C GLY A 740 36.68 15.03 19.37
N ASN A 741 37.29 14.17 18.53
CA ASN A 741 38.53 14.44 17.81
C ASN A 741 38.24 14.76 16.32
N PRO A 742 38.40 16.03 15.88
CA PRO A 742 38.09 16.46 14.51
C PRO A 742 38.81 15.62 13.45
N ALA A 743 40.13 15.44 13.59
CA ALA A 743 40.93 14.68 12.62
C ALA A 743 40.49 13.20 12.48
N THR A 744 39.88 12.62 13.52
CA THR A 744 39.32 11.26 13.46
C THR A 744 37.98 11.27 12.75
N VAL A 745 37.09 12.21 13.09
CA VAL A 745 35.77 12.38 12.47
C VAL A 745 35.89 12.74 10.97
N ASP A 746 36.80 13.63 10.60
CA ASP A 746 37.07 14.02 9.20
C ASP A 746 37.48 12.81 8.33
N LYS A 747 38.21 11.86 8.94
CA LYS A 747 38.76 10.70 8.23
C LYS A 747 37.77 9.54 8.15
N GLU A 748 37.14 9.21 9.27
CA GLU A 748 36.33 8.00 9.42
C GLU A 748 34.83 8.27 9.29
N GLY A 749 34.39 9.53 9.37
CA GLY A 749 33.01 9.91 9.66
C GLY A 749 32.70 9.79 11.16
N THR A 750 31.47 10.09 11.56
CA THR A 750 30.98 9.81 12.93
C THR A 750 30.63 8.33 13.13
N ALA A 751 30.36 7.59 12.05
CA ALA A 751 30.06 6.16 12.05
C ALA A 751 30.76 5.44 10.89
N ALA A 752 30.82 4.10 10.95
CA ALA A 752 31.44 3.31 9.90
C ALA A 752 30.73 3.42 8.54
N SER A 753 29.46 3.80 8.53
CA SER A 753 28.60 3.89 7.36
C SER A 753 27.66 5.09 7.51
N VAL A 754 27.44 5.85 6.44
CA VAL A 754 26.35 6.84 6.40
C VAL A 754 24.98 6.17 6.33
N MET A 755 24.90 4.86 6.04
CA MET A 755 23.66 4.07 5.98
C MET A 755 23.07 3.72 7.35
N ASP A 756 23.64 4.23 8.43
CA ASP A 756 23.06 4.15 9.77
C ASP A 756 22.20 5.39 10.04
N TYR A 757 21.18 5.27 10.88
CA TYR A 757 20.45 6.43 11.41
C TYR A 757 21.18 6.94 12.65
N VAL A 758 22.33 7.58 12.47
CA VAL A 758 23.10 8.12 13.59
C VAL A 758 22.39 9.29 14.26
N ALA A 759 22.56 9.39 15.57
CA ALA A 759 22.23 10.60 16.30
C ALA A 759 23.28 11.70 16.11
N PHE A 760 23.00 12.91 16.61
CA PHE A 760 24.04 13.96 16.66
C PHE A 760 25.19 13.53 17.58
N ASN A 761 26.41 13.96 17.24
CA ASN A 761 27.60 13.73 18.05
C ASN A 761 27.58 14.57 19.35
N PRO A 762 27.38 13.97 20.54
CA PRO A 762 27.35 14.72 21.80
C PRO A 762 28.74 15.14 22.28
N SER A 763 29.81 14.61 21.70
CA SER A 763 31.19 14.99 22.01
C SER A 763 31.59 16.32 21.35
N ALA A 764 30.99 16.64 20.20
CA ALA A 764 31.12 17.96 19.55
C ALA A 764 30.65 19.12 20.45
N LEU A 765 29.77 18.86 21.42
CA LEU A 765 29.34 19.88 22.40
C LEU A 765 30.50 20.43 23.24
N LYS A 766 31.58 19.66 23.43
CA LYS A 766 32.79 20.11 24.15
C LYS A 766 33.86 20.65 23.22
N ASN A 767 33.86 20.22 21.96
CA ASN A 767 34.82 20.62 20.94
C ASN A 767 34.08 20.78 19.60
N PRO A 768 33.54 21.97 19.30
CA PRO A 768 32.73 22.19 18.11
C PRO A 768 33.53 22.16 16.80
N GLU A 769 34.86 22.00 16.84
CA GLU A 769 35.66 21.67 15.65
C GLU A 769 35.38 20.25 15.13
N ALA A 770 34.83 19.36 15.97
CA ALA A 770 34.38 18.04 15.54
C ALA A 770 32.93 18.12 15.06
N ASP A 771 32.62 17.50 13.92
CA ASP A 771 31.30 17.58 13.34
C ASP A 771 30.21 16.89 14.18
N PHE A 772 29.00 17.46 14.11
CA PHE A 772 27.79 16.89 14.68
C PHE A 772 27.26 15.71 13.86
N PHE A 773 27.53 15.69 12.55
CA PHE A 773 27.13 14.66 11.58
C PHE A 773 28.26 14.36 10.60
N SER A 774 28.36 13.12 10.13
CA SER A 774 29.38 12.73 9.14
C SER A 774 29.36 13.64 7.91
N GLN A 775 30.51 14.25 7.61
CA GLN A 775 30.74 15.00 6.37
C GLN A 775 31.50 14.17 5.31
N THR A 776 31.61 12.85 5.50
CA THR A 776 32.23 11.89 4.57
C THR A 776 31.55 10.53 4.66
N VAL A 777 31.63 9.74 3.59
CA VAL A 777 31.32 8.30 3.62
C VAL A 777 32.32 7.55 4.48
N GLY A 778 31.83 6.55 5.22
CA GLY A 778 32.60 5.79 6.18
C GLY A 778 33.35 4.61 5.57
N ARG A 779 34.12 3.90 6.39
CA ARG A 779 34.92 2.74 5.95
C ARG A 779 34.10 1.55 5.46
N TYR A 780 32.92 1.32 6.04
CA TYR A 780 31.99 0.29 5.57
C TYR A 780 31.52 0.64 4.16
N ASP A 781 31.12 1.89 3.92
CA ASP A 781 30.62 2.35 2.62
C ASP A 781 31.68 2.14 1.53
N LYS A 782 32.92 2.52 1.80
CA LYS A 782 34.07 2.31 0.91
C LYS A 782 34.27 0.82 0.59
N TRP A 783 34.18 -0.05 1.59
CA TRP A 783 34.31 -1.50 1.42
C TRP A 783 33.12 -2.13 0.68
N ALA A 784 31.90 -1.71 0.97
CA ALA A 784 30.69 -2.19 0.31
C ALA A 784 30.64 -1.77 -1.17
N ILE A 785 31.01 -0.52 -1.49
CA ILE A 785 31.16 -0.07 -2.88
C ILE A 785 32.25 -0.86 -3.59
N LYS A 786 33.38 -1.16 -2.93
CA LYS A 786 34.39 -2.06 -3.50
C LYS A 786 33.81 -3.44 -3.84
N PHE A 787 33.01 -4.03 -2.96
CA PHE A 787 32.30 -5.29 -3.25
C PHE A 787 31.35 -5.15 -4.45
N GLY A 788 30.56 -4.07 -4.54
CA GLY A 788 29.56 -3.89 -5.60
C GLY A 788 30.13 -3.52 -6.97
N TYR A 789 31.24 -2.77 -7.01
CA TYR A 789 31.68 -2.06 -8.22
C TYR A 789 33.10 -2.41 -8.70
N THR A 790 33.90 -3.19 -7.96
CA THR A 790 35.21 -3.62 -8.49
C THR A 790 35.03 -4.46 -9.75
N PRO A 791 35.64 -4.08 -10.89
CA PRO A 791 35.55 -4.85 -12.13
C PRO A 791 36.47 -6.07 -12.12
N PHE A 792 35.98 -7.22 -12.61
CA PHE A 792 36.76 -8.44 -12.80
C PHE A 792 36.75 -8.84 -14.28
N ALA A 793 37.73 -8.33 -15.03
CA ALA A 793 37.78 -8.49 -16.49
C ALA A 793 37.69 -9.96 -16.94
N GLY A 794 36.82 -10.23 -17.91
CA GLY A 794 36.67 -11.54 -18.55
C GLY A 794 35.98 -12.62 -17.73
N LYS A 795 35.45 -12.30 -16.54
CA LYS A 795 34.67 -13.23 -15.72
C LYS A 795 33.17 -13.07 -15.99
N SER A 796 32.42 -14.15 -15.85
CA SER A 796 30.95 -14.11 -15.81
C SER A 796 30.47 -13.86 -14.38
N THR A 797 29.17 -13.61 -14.17
CA THR A 797 28.53 -13.49 -12.85
C THR A 797 28.90 -14.63 -11.90
N GLY A 798 28.91 -15.88 -12.39
CA GLY A 798 29.36 -17.03 -11.58
C GLY A 798 30.88 -17.11 -11.43
N GLY A 799 31.64 -16.63 -12.42
CA GLY A 799 33.10 -16.69 -12.45
C GLY A 799 33.79 -15.76 -11.45
N GLU A 800 33.17 -14.65 -11.05
CA GLU A 800 33.73 -13.71 -10.06
C GLU A 800 33.50 -14.11 -8.59
N ARG A 801 32.81 -15.23 -8.33
CA ARG A 801 32.40 -15.66 -6.98
C ARG A 801 33.56 -15.76 -5.98
N TYR A 802 34.72 -16.25 -6.41
CA TYR A 802 35.87 -16.38 -5.52
C TYR A 802 36.47 -15.01 -5.15
N ASP A 803 36.57 -14.09 -6.10
CA ASP A 803 37.11 -12.75 -5.86
C ASP A 803 36.18 -11.94 -4.95
N LEU A 804 34.86 -12.05 -5.18
CA LEU A 804 33.85 -11.46 -4.30
C LEU A 804 33.92 -12.03 -2.89
N TYR A 805 34.11 -13.35 -2.75
CA TYR A 805 34.31 -13.99 -1.45
C TYR A 805 35.52 -13.41 -0.70
N GLN A 806 36.65 -13.13 -1.39
CA GLN A 806 37.83 -12.51 -0.76
C GLN A 806 37.56 -11.10 -0.21
N ILE A 807 36.64 -10.36 -0.82
CA ILE A 807 36.19 -9.05 -0.33
C ILE A 807 35.21 -9.25 0.84
N ALA A 808 34.17 -10.06 0.64
CA ALA A 808 33.08 -10.27 1.61
C ALA A 808 33.54 -10.92 2.93
N GLN A 809 34.55 -11.82 2.89
CA GLN A 809 35.08 -12.45 4.12
C GLN A 809 35.69 -11.44 5.10
N GLN A 810 35.95 -10.20 4.69
CA GLN A 810 36.45 -9.17 5.59
C GLN A 810 35.36 -8.54 6.48
N GLY A 811 34.08 -8.90 6.28
CA GLY A 811 32.95 -8.32 7.03
C GLY A 811 33.00 -8.52 8.56
N ALA A 812 33.85 -9.43 9.06
CA ALA A 812 34.11 -9.62 10.48
C ALA A 812 35.09 -8.61 11.09
N ARG A 813 35.80 -7.82 10.26
CA ARG A 813 36.74 -6.79 10.73
C ARG A 813 35.98 -5.60 11.35
N GLU A 814 36.68 -4.88 12.21
CA GLU A 814 36.14 -3.70 12.89
C GLU A 814 35.64 -2.64 11.90
N GLY A 815 34.38 -2.22 12.07
CA GLY A 815 33.69 -1.27 11.21
C GLY A 815 33.23 -1.82 9.86
N LEU A 816 33.34 -3.13 9.58
CA LEU A 816 32.88 -3.73 8.33
C LEU A 816 31.64 -4.64 8.48
N ALA A 817 31.11 -4.78 9.70
CA ALA A 817 29.92 -5.58 9.94
C ALA A 817 28.67 -4.91 9.32
N TRP A 818 27.72 -5.75 8.89
CA TRP A 818 26.43 -5.32 8.37
C TRP A 818 25.26 -5.96 9.12
N LEU A 819 24.41 -5.13 9.72
CA LEU A 819 23.14 -5.55 10.32
C LEU A 819 22.07 -4.52 9.95
N GLY A 820 21.22 -4.89 9.00
CA GLY A 820 20.18 -4.02 8.44
C GLY A 820 18.86 -4.03 9.20
N ASP A 821 17.79 -3.65 8.49
CA ASP A 821 16.43 -3.43 9.01
C ASP A 821 15.86 -4.59 9.82
N GLU A 822 16.22 -5.82 9.48
CA GLU A 822 15.71 -7.05 10.12
C GLU A 822 16.20 -7.21 11.57
N TYR A 823 17.22 -6.46 11.96
CA TYR A 823 17.87 -6.56 13.26
C TYR A 823 17.75 -5.28 14.11
N ALA A 824 17.32 -4.17 13.49
CA ALA A 824 17.22 -2.86 14.13
C ALA A 824 16.28 -2.88 15.34
N ASP A 825 16.71 -2.23 16.42
CA ASP A 825 15.97 -2.05 17.67
C ASP A 825 15.51 -3.35 18.35
N GLY A 826 16.02 -4.50 17.90
CA GLY A 826 15.67 -5.80 18.45
C GLY A 826 16.43 -6.12 19.74
N VAL A 827 16.70 -7.41 19.92
CA VAL A 827 17.38 -7.95 21.11
C VAL A 827 18.87 -7.59 21.24
N ASP A 828 19.46 -6.99 20.20
CA ASP A 828 20.85 -6.51 20.21
C ASP A 828 20.91 -5.01 20.47
N PRO A 829 21.36 -4.55 21.65
CA PRO A 829 21.43 -3.13 21.96
C PRO A 829 22.51 -2.37 21.16
N TYR A 830 23.32 -3.06 20.35
CA TYR A 830 24.32 -2.48 19.45
C TYR A 830 23.84 -2.35 18.01
N VAL A 831 22.59 -2.71 17.73
CA VAL A 831 21.93 -2.53 16.42
C VAL A 831 20.70 -1.69 16.67
N THR A 832 20.91 -0.38 16.79
CA THR A 832 19.92 0.54 17.32
C THR A 832 19.88 1.78 16.46
N ARG A 833 18.68 2.24 16.11
CA ARG A 833 18.53 3.52 15.42
C ARG A 833 18.72 4.67 16.41
N PHE A 834 19.38 5.72 15.95
CA PHE A 834 19.64 6.96 16.70
C PHE A 834 20.54 6.78 17.93
N ASP A 835 21.47 5.83 17.88
CA ASP A 835 22.62 5.77 18.78
C ASP A 835 23.90 6.27 18.11
N LEU A 836 24.94 6.54 18.90
CA LEU A 836 26.24 6.93 18.39
C LEU A 836 27.37 6.62 19.39
N GLY A 837 28.12 5.55 19.12
CA GLY A 837 29.36 5.26 19.82
C GLY A 837 29.62 3.76 20.01
N ALA A 838 30.90 3.40 20.11
CA ALA A 838 31.37 2.03 20.35
C ALA A 838 30.86 1.41 21.66
N ASP A 839 30.43 2.26 22.59
CA ASP A 839 29.74 1.88 23.83
C ASP A 839 28.37 2.58 23.88
N PRO A 840 27.28 1.94 23.40
CA PRO A 840 25.94 2.51 23.43
C PRO A 840 25.43 2.76 24.85
N LEU A 841 25.88 2.00 25.86
CA LEU A 841 25.55 2.26 27.27
C LEU A 841 26.11 3.62 27.71
N ALA A 842 27.35 3.93 27.35
CA ALA A 842 27.95 5.23 27.62
C ALA A 842 27.24 6.36 26.85
N TYR A 843 26.89 6.14 25.59
CA TYR A 843 26.16 7.11 24.76
C TYR A 843 24.79 7.47 25.37
N TRP A 844 23.93 6.49 25.65
CA TRP A 844 22.61 6.75 26.23
C TRP A 844 22.68 7.36 27.64
N THR A 845 23.70 6.98 28.43
CA THR A 845 23.98 7.63 29.72
C THR A 845 24.33 9.12 29.54
N LYS A 846 25.14 9.45 28.53
CA LYS A 846 25.50 10.83 28.18
C LYS A 846 24.29 11.62 27.71
N MET A 847 23.46 11.04 26.84
CA MET A 847 22.24 11.68 26.33
C MET A 847 21.20 11.96 27.41
N GLY A 848 20.98 11.02 28.33
CA GLY A 848 20.15 11.27 29.52
C GLY A 848 20.68 12.42 30.38
N SER A 849 22.00 12.49 30.55
CA SER A 849 22.64 13.57 31.33
C SER A 849 22.53 14.94 30.65
N VAL A 850 22.76 15.02 29.33
CA VAL A 850 22.60 16.26 28.54
C VAL A 850 21.15 16.73 28.58
N SER A 851 20.20 15.83 28.35
CA SER A 851 18.77 16.16 28.35
C SER A 851 18.30 16.67 29.72
N ARG A 852 18.78 16.05 30.81
CA ARG A 852 18.47 16.50 32.17
C ARG A 852 19.04 17.89 32.46
N GLN A 853 20.25 18.19 31.99
CA GLN A 853 20.84 19.52 32.14
C GLN A 853 20.03 20.57 31.38
N LEU A 854 19.73 20.32 30.11
CA LEU A 854 18.93 21.24 29.27
C LEU A 854 17.54 21.49 29.87
N MET A 855 16.88 20.46 30.43
CA MET A 855 15.61 20.64 31.14
C MET A 855 15.76 21.63 32.30
N LEU A 856 16.81 21.52 33.11
CA LEU A 856 17.04 22.40 34.26
C LEU A 856 17.35 23.84 33.86
N ASP A 857 17.85 24.06 32.64
CA ASP A 857 18.19 25.38 32.10
C ASP A 857 17.00 26.07 31.40
N LEU A 858 15.88 25.37 31.19
CA LEU A 858 14.68 25.90 30.52
C LEU A 858 14.17 27.23 31.09
N PRO A 859 14.03 27.43 32.42
CA PRO A 859 13.51 28.69 32.95
C PRO A 859 14.35 29.91 32.53
N ALA A 860 15.66 29.73 32.31
CA ALA A 860 16.56 30.80 31.88
C ALA A 860 16.59 30.99 30.35
N THR A 861 16.20 29.97 29.57
CA THR A 861 16.44 29.93 28.12
C THR A 861 15.17 30.12 27.28
N THR A 862 13.98 29.77 27.79
CA THR A 862 12.72 29.79 27.02
C THR A 862 11.72 30.87 27.48
N LEU A 863 11.87 31.45 28.67
CA LEU A 863 10.94 32.44 29.20
C LEU A 863 11.36 33.87 28.80
N ARG A 864 11.08 34.24 27.54
CA ARG A 864 11.40 35.57 26.99
C ARG A 864 10.19 36.52 27.00
N PRO A 865 10.40 37.85 27.17
CA PRO A 865 9.30 38.82 27.10
C PRO A 865 8.54 38.74 25.76
N GLY A 866 7.21 38.58 25.82
CA GLY A 866 6.35 38.49 24.65
C GLY A 866 6.17 37.07 24.08
N GLU A 867 6.85 36.05 24.61
CA GLU A 867 6.67 34.65 24.23
C GLU A 867 5.68 33.91 25.15
N SER A 868 5.05 32.85 24.63
CA SER A 868 4.09 32.03 25.39
C SER A 868 4.82 31.09 26.36
N TYR A 869 4.24 30.87 27.55
CA TYR A 869 4.67 29.81 28.46
C TYR A 869 4.58 28.41 27.83
N TYR A 870 3.78 28.24 26.77
CA TYR A 870 3.69 26.96 26.06
C TYR A 870 5.02 26.54 25.42
N THR A 871 5.90 27.49 25.08
CA THR A 871 7.27 27.18 24.64
C THR A 871 8.01 26.39 25.72
N PHE A 872 7.85 26.73 27.00
CA PHE A 872 8.43 25.97 28.11
C PHE A 872 7.87 24.54 28.16
N THR A 873 6.54 24.36 28.09
CA THR A 873 5.90 23.04 28.07
C THR A 873 6.47 22.17 26.95
N ARG A 874 6.45 22.68 25.71
CA ARG A 874 6.90 21.95 24.53
C ARG A 874 8.36 21.53 24.60
N GLU A 875 9.26 22.44 25.01
CA GLU A 875 10.68 22.10 25.14
C GLU A 875 10.96 21.15 26.30
N PHE A 876 10.22 21.27 27.42
CA PHE A 876 10.30 20.31 28.53
C PHE A 876 9.88 18.91 28.06
N ASP A 877 8.72 18.79 27.43
CA ASP A 877 8.21 17.52 26.91
C ASP A 877 9.20 16.87 25.94
N ARG A 878 9.80 17.66 25.06
CA ARG A 878 10.82 17.16 24.13
C ARG A 878 12.06 16.64 24.85
N LEU A 879 12.63 17.42 25.76
CA LEU A 879 13.84 17.00 26.47
C LEU A 879 13.57 15.85 27.45
N PHE A 880 12.39 15.83 28.08
CA PHE A 880 11.93 14.72 28.90
C PHE A 880 11.73 13.46 28.07
N SER A 881 11.26 13.60 26.83
CA SER A 881 11.16 12.50 25.87
C SER A 881 12.52 11.88 25.58
N MET A 882 13.56 12.69 25.33
CA MET A 882 14.92 12.19 25.09
C MET A 882 15.52 11.55 26.35
N TYR A 883 15.27 12.13 27.52
CA TYR A 883 15.66 11.54 28.80
C TYR A 883 15.01 10.16 29.00
N GLY A 884 13.72 10.06 28.70
CA GLY A 884 12.96 8.82 28.77
C GLY A 884 13.45 7.77 27.77
N GLN A 885 13.65 8.16 26.50
CA GLN A 885 14.24 7.29 25.47
C GLN A 885 15.58 6.75 25.92
N SER A 886 16.46 7.61 26.45
CA SER A 886 17.77 7.19 26.97
C SER A 886 17.64 6.13 28.06
N ALA A 887 16.66 6.25 28.97
CA ALA A 887 16.43 5.23 30.00
C ALA A 887 15.86 3.91 29.43
N ILE A 888 14.98 3.98 28.44
CA ILE A 888 14.39 2.80 27.80
C ILE A 888 15.42 2.05 26.95
N GLU A 889 16.33 2.72 26.25
CA GLU A 889 17.37 2.02 25.49
C GLU A 889 18.34 1.24 26.40
N LEU A 890 18.57 1.74 27.62
CA LEU A 890 19.39 1.04 28.61
C LEU A 890 18.76 -0.26 29.11
N THR A 891 17.43 -0.41 29.09
CA THR A 891 16.79 -1.67 29.51
C THR A 891 17.06 -2.81 28.52
N ARG A 892 17.35 -2.51 27.24
CA ARG A 892 17.62 -3.51 26.19
C ARG A 892 18.89 -4.32 26.42
N PHE A 893 19.79 -3.84 27.26
CA PHE A 893 20.97 -4.60 27.70
C PHE A 893 20.58 -5.79 28.58
N ILE A 894 19.44 -5.75 29.27
CA ILE A 894 18.99 -6.81 30.19
C ILE A 894 18.46 -7.98 29.38
N GLY A 895 19.14 -9.13 29.48
CA GLY A 895 18.88 -10.28 28.62
C GLY A 895 19.16 -10.02 27.14
N GLY A 896 19.90 -8.95 26.80
CA GLY A 896 20.29 -8.64 25.42
C GLY A 896 21.35 -9.60 24.88
N VAL A 897 21.51 -9.62 23.55
CA VAL A 897 22.52 -10.45 22.86
C VAL A 897 23.19 -9.68 21.73
N ARG A 898 24.50 -9.86 21.52
CA ARG A 898 25.20 -9.39 20.31
C ARG A 898 25.00 -10.36 19.17
N ARG A 899 24.65 -9.84 17.99
CA ARG A 899 24.57 -10.58 16.73
C ARG A 899 25.84 -10.41 15.91
N SER A 900 26.11 -11.40 15.08
CA SER A 900 27.21 -11.36 14.11
C SER A 900 26.78 -12.04 12.81
N PRO A 901 26.87 -11.34 11.66
CA PRO A 901 26.61 -11.93 10.35
C PRO A 901 27.80 -12.75 9.82
N SER A 902 28.94 -12.75 10.53
CA SER A 902 30.18 -13.41 10.08
C SER A 902 30.05 -14.92 9.98
N TYR A 903 30.80 -15.48 9.03
CA TYR A 903 30.90 -16.92 8.83
C TYR A 903 32.08 -17.51 9.63
N PRO A 904 32.06 -18.82 9.95
CA PRO A 904 33.15 -19.46 10.68
C PRO A 904 34.53 -19.34 10.01
N SER A 905 34.58 -19.21 8.68
CA SER A 905 35.81 -19.07 7.90
C SER A 905 36.28 -17.63 7.72
N ASP A 906 35.49 -16.64 8.16
CA ASP A 906 35.88 -15.23 8.03
C ASP A 906 37.05 -14.91 8.98
N PRO A 907 38.06 -14.15 8.53
CA PRO A 907 39.12 -13.66 9.41
C PRO A 907 38.55 -12.82 10.56
N GLY A 908 38.64 -13.35 11.79
CA GLY A 908 38.06 -12.72 12.98
C GLY A 908 36.57 -13.02 13.19
N GLY A 909 36.03 -14.05 12.53
CA GLY A 909 34.64 -14.47 12.63
C GLY A 909 34.16 -14.66 14.07
N LYS A 910 33.03 -14.02 14.40
CA LYS A 910 32.41 -14.09 15.72
C LYS A 910 31.26 -15.10 15.73
N LYS A 911 30.92 -15.62 16.91
CA LYS A 911 29.72 -16.45 17.07
C LYS A 911 28.47 -15.64 16.69
N PRO A 912 27.46 -16.27 16.06
CA PRO A 912 26.32 -15.55 15.49
C PRO A 912 25.48 -14.84 16.54
N ILE A 913 25.43 -15.36 17.76
CA ILE A 913 24.71 -14.77 18.91
C ILE A 913 25.57 -14.97 20.17
N VAL A 914 25.84 -13.90 20.90
CA VAL A 914 26.60 -13.92 22.17
C VAL A 914 25.85 -13.09 23.22
N THR A 915 25.70 -13.61 24.43
CA THR A 915 25.06 -12.87 25.54
C THR A 915 25.85 -11.61 25.88
N ILE A 916 25.17 -10.50 26.20
CA ILE A 916 25.84 -9.32 26.75
C ILE A 916 26.52 -9.68 28.08
N PRO A 917 27.78 -9.29 28.33
CA PRO A 917 28.45 -9.60 29.59
C PRO A 917 27.66 -9.15 30.82
N ALA A 918 27.59 -9.98 31.87
CA ALA A 918 26.82 -9.68 33.07
C ALA A 918 27.21 -8.35 33.74
N THR A 919 28.48 -7.95 33.65
CA THR A 919 28.97 -6.66 34.13
C THR A 919 28.33 -5.50 33.39
N THR A 920 28.18 -5.60 32.07
CA THR A 920 27.52 -4.59 31.23
C THR A 920 26.01 -4.57 31.48
N GLN A 921 25.37 -5.74 31.57
CA GLN A 921 23.94 -5.80 31.91
C GLN A 921 23.66 -5.17 33.28
N LYS A 922 24.49 -5.48 34.30
CA LYS A 922 24.36 -4.91 35.63
C LYS A 922 24.57 -3.39 35.64
N ALA A 923 25.60 -2.90 34.93
CA ALA A 923 25.85 -1.46 34.82
C ALA A 923 24.67 -0.72 34.16
N ALA A 924 24.07 -1.30 33.13
CA ALA A 924 22.86 -0.77 32.51
C ALA A 924 21.67 -0.75 33.49
N LEU A 925 21.43 -1.84 34.22
CA LEU A 925 20.37 -1.93 35.23
C LEU A 925 20.54 -0.87 36.34
N ASP A 926 21.75 -0.75 36.87
CA ASP A 926 22.08 0.24 37.91
C ASP A 926 21.86 1.68 37.39
N GLN A 927 22.16 1.94 36.12
CA GLN A 927 21.94 3.24 35.50
C GLN A 927 20.45 3.53 35.27
N VAL A 928 19.64 2.56 34.83
CA VAL A 928 18.17 2.69 34.74
C VAL A 928 17.58 2.98 36.13
N VAL A 929 18.01 2.23 37.15
CA VAL A 929 17.61 2.47 38.54
C VAL A 929 17.93 3.89 38.96
N LYS A 930 19.13 4.38 38.68
CA LYS A 930 19.54 5.76 39.01
C LYS A 930 18.70 6.81 38.27
N MET A 931 18.39 6.59 36.99
CA MET A 931 17.68 7.55 36.15
C MET A 931 16.17 7.59 36.38
N VAL A 932 15.57 6.47 36.80
CA VAL A 932 14.09 6.32 36.79
C VAL A 932 13.53 5.93 38.15
N PHE A 933 14.19 5.02 38.87
CA PHE A 933 13.64 4.40 40.08
C PHE A 933 14.26 4.90 41.39
N ALA A 934 15.34 5.67 41.36
CA ALA A 934 15.90 6.26 42.57
C ALA A 934 14.96 7.34 43.11
N LYS A 935 14.95 7.52 44.45
CA LYS A 935 14.04 8.45 45.14
C LYS A 935 14.02 9.86 44.54
N ASP A 936 15.20 10.39 44.20
CA ASP A 936 15.37 11.77 43.70
C ASP A 936 15.57 11.85 42.18
N SER A 937 15.43 10.73 41.45
CA SER A 937 15.75 10.63 40.01
C SER A 937 14.96 11.60 39.12
N LEU A 938 13.65 11.73 39.38
CA LEU A 938 12.72 12.60 38.64
C LEU A 938 12.30 13.84 39.46
N SER A 939 13.14 14.28 40.39
CA SER A 939 12.88 15.48 41.18
C SER A 939 13.30 16.76 40.45
N PHE A 940 12.34 17.67 40.25
CA PHE A 940 12.54 19.02 39.70
C PHE A 940 12.21 20.11 40.75
N PRO A 941 12.81 21.32 40.66
CA PRO A 941 12.46 22.41 41.55
C PRO A 941 10.97 22.75 41.46
N LYS A 942 10.25 22.85 42.59
CA LYS A 942 8.77 22.99 42.59
C LYS A 942 8.25 24.20 41.80
N GLY A 943 9.07 25.24 41.62
CA GLY A 943 8.74 26.39 40.78
C GLY A 943 8.58 26.05 39.28
N PHE A 944 9.24 24.99 38.79
CA PHE A 944 9.12 24.52 37.39
C PHE A 944 7.68 24.24 37.01
N PHE A 945 6.94 23.59 37.91
CA PHE A 945 5.60 23.11 37.61
C PHE A 945 4.59 24.26 37.38
N LYS A 946 4.94 25.49 37.77
CA LYS A 946 4.11 26.68 37.55
C LYS A 946 4.23 27.26 36.13
N ASN A 947 5.21 26.80 35.35
CA ASN A 947 5.44 27.28 33.99
C ASN A 947 4.72 26.45 32.92
N PHE A 948 4.13 25.30 33.30
CA PHE A 948 3.39 24.47 32.35
C PHE A 948 2.03 25.09 32.00
N THR A 949 1.70 25.00 30.72
CA THR A 949 0.41 25.42 30.16
C THR A 949 0.09 24.57 28.93
N VAL A 950 -1.17 24.58 28.50
CA VAL A 950 -1.65 23.90 27.30
C VAL A 950 -1.34 24.70 26.03
N ASN A 951 -1.45 24.07 24.86
CA ASN A 951 -1.23 24.74 23.58
C ASN A 951 -2.28 25.84 23.33
N PRO A 952 -1.91 27.14 23.31
CA PRO A 952 -2.87 28.23 23.09
C PRO A 952 -3.37 28.30 21.63
N LYS A 953 -2.76 27.53 20.72
CA LYS A 953 -3.14 27.44 19.31
C LYS A 953 -3.81 26.10 18.98
N ALA A 954 -4.23 25.34 19.99
CA ALA A 954 -4.89 24.06 19.78
C ALA A 954 -6.16 24.24 18.95
N ASP A 955 -6.32 23.46 17.89
CA ASP A 955 -7.57 23.42 17.13
C ASP A 955 -8.67 22.65 17.89
N PHE A 956 -9.88 22.59 17.33
CA PHE A 956 -11.02 21.91 17.96
C PHE A 956 -10.75 20.42 18.23
N ILE A 957 -10.07 19.72 17.33
CA ILE A 957 -9.77 18.29 17.47
C ILE A 957 -8.69 18.09 18.53
N GLU A 958 -7.68 18.96 18.55
CA GLU A 958 -6.66 18.98 19.58
C GLU A 958 -7.25 19.23 20.97
N GLN A 959 -8.15 20.20 21.11
CA GLN A 959 -8.86 20.45 22.38
C GLN A 959 -9.78 19.28 22.77
N MET A 960 -10.50 18.69 21.82
CA MET A 960 -11.38 17.54 22.07
C MET A 960 -10.59 16.29 22.52
N LEU A 961 -9.39 16.09 21.98
CA LEU A 961 -8.53 14.93 22.30
C LEU A 961 -7.60 15.16 23.49
N ALA A 962 -7.34 16.40 23.90
CA ALA A 962 -6.44 16.73 25.01
C ALA A 962 -6.98 16.27 26.39
N GLY A 963 -8.29 16.05 26.52
CA GLY A 963 -8.92 15.45 27.70
C GLY A 963 -8.88 16.29 28.99
N SER A 964 -8.03 17.31 29.07
CA SER A 964 -7.93 18.25 30.20
C SER A 964 -7.37 19.61 29.78
N ASP A 965 -7.75 20.66 30.52
CA ASP A 965 -7.23 22.03 30.37
C ASP A 965 -5.98 22.30 31.25
N ASP A 966 -5.43 21.26 31.91
CA ASP A 966 -4.23 21.32 32.74
C ASP A 966 -3.11 20.38 32.27
N TYR A 967 -1.91 20.53 32.82
CA TYR A 967 -0.75 19.70 32.45
C TYR A 967 -0.45 18.67 33.55
N PRO A 968 -0.63 17.35 33.30
CA PRO A 968 -0.60 16.32 34.33
C PRO A 968 0.84 15.87 34.67
N VAL A 969 1.62 16.77 35.27
CA VAL A 969 3.05 16.58 35.60
C VAL A 969 3.35 15.20 36.20
N ARG A 970 2.61 14.82 37.25
CA ARG A 970 2.87 13.58 37.98
C ARG A 970 2.68 12.36 37.07
N ASP A 971 1.66 12.38 36.22
CA ASP A 971 1.32 11.25 35.36
C ASP A 971 2.31 11.16 34.18
N VAL A 972 2.84 12.28 33.69
CA VAL A 972 3.96 12.31 32.73
C VAL A 972 5.21 11.65 33.32
N LEU A 973 5.61 12.05 34.53
CA LEU A 973 6.79 11.50 35.20
C LEU A 973 6.59 10.01 35.56
N GLY A 974 5.40 9.66 36.07
CA GLY A 974 5.04 8.28 36.43
C GLY A 974 4.96 7.37 35.21
N GLY A 975 4.55 7.89 34.05
CA GLY A 975 4.51 7.15 32.79
C GLY A 975 5.87 6.60 32.37
N LEU A 976 6.96 7.34 32.58
CA LEU A 976 8.33 6.85 32.33
C LEU A 976 8.70 5.70 33.28
N GLN A 977 8.33 5.82 34.55
CA GLN A 977 8.57 4.78 35.55
C GLN A 977 7.85 3.48 35.21
N SER A 978 6.57 3.56 34.82
CA SER A 978 5.81 2.40 34.37
C SER A 978 6.40 1.79 33.10
N ALA A 979 6.76 2.61 32.10
CA ALA A 979 7.33 2.11 30.84
C ALA A 979 8.67 1.39 31.01
N ALA A 980 9.57 1.93 31.84
CA ALA A 980 10.84 1.26 32.15
C ALA A 980 10.61 -0.06 32.90
N LEU A 981 9.62 -0.09 33.79
CA LEU A 981 9.26 -1.30 34.53
C LEU A 981 8.67 -2.38 33.62
N ASP A 982 7.75 -2.00 32.73
CA ASP A 982 7.15 -2.89 31.73
C ASP A 982 8.22 -3.47 30.80
N SER A 983 9.20 -2.68 30.39
CA SER A 983 10.32 -3.15 29.56
C SER A 983 11.23 -4.15 30.28
N LEU A 984 11.56 -3.90 31.56
CA LEU A 984 12.40 -4.79 32.36
C LEU A 984 11.68 -6.10 32.73
N LEU A 985 10.37 -6.03 32.98
CA LEU A 985 9.51 -7.16 33.33
C LEU A 985 8.80 -7.76 32.11
N ASP A 986 9.26 -7.45 30.90
CA ASP A 986 8.74 -8.00 29.65
C ASP A 986 8.92 -9.53 29.61
N PRO A 987 7.91 -10.31 29.16
CA PRO A 987 8.02 -11.75 29.05
C PRO A 987 9.22 -12.24 28.23
N GLY A 988 9.55 -11.58 27.12
CA GLY A 988 10.69 -11.90 26.27
C GLY A 988 12.01 -11.62 26.98
N THR A 989 12.12 -10.50 27.68
CA THR A 989 13.29 -10.17 28.51
C THR A 989 13.53 -11.21 29.60
N MET A 990 12.50 -11.55 30.37
CA MET A 990 12.60 -12.58 31.41
C MET A 990 12.93 -13.96 30.84
N ALA A 991 12.35 -14.34 29.69
CA ALA A 991 12.66 -15.59 29.01
C ALA A 991 14.13 -15.65 28.55
N ARG A 992 14.69 -14.53 28.07
CA ARG A 992 16.11 -14.44 27.71
C ARG A 992 17.02 -14.54 28.94
N LEU A 993 16.65 -13.95 30.09
CA LEU A 993 17.40 -14.11 31.34
C LEU A 993 17.44 -15.56 31.83
N VAL A 994 16.32 -16.28 31.76
CA VAL A 994 16.28 -17.72 32.09
C VAL A 994 17.13 -18.53 31.09
N ASN A 995 17.01 -18.23 29.79
CA ASN A 995 17.74 -18.95 28.75
C ASN A 995 19.26 -18.69 28.80
N GLN A 996 19.70 -17.46 29.13
CA GLN A 996 21.13 -17.18 29.27
C GLN A 996 21.71 -17.90 30.49
N GLU A 997 20.96 -18.04 31.59
CA GLU A 997 21.38 -18.83 32.74
C GLU A 997 21.48 -20.32 32.41
N TYR A 998 20.51 -20.86 31.67
CA TYR A 998 20.57 -22.24 31.19
C TYR A 998 21.77 -22.51 30.27
N LYS A 999 22.18 -21.53 29.45
CA LYS A 999 23.30 -21.64 28.51
C LYS A 999 24.67 -21.36 29.13
N ALA A 1000 24.72 -20.85 30.36
CA ALA A 1000 25.95 -20.42 30.99
C ALA A 1000 26.91 -21.59 31.22
N GLU A 1001 28.18 -21.39 30.92
CA GLU A 1001 29.21 -22.39 31.24
C GLU A 1001 29.41 -22.51 32.77
N PRO A 1002 29.95 -23.63 33.31
CA PRO A 1002 30.00 -23.92 34.76
C PRO A 1002 30.67 -22.91 35.71
N ASN A 1003 31.21 -21.79 35.22
CA ASN A 1003 31.73 -20.67 36.04
C ASN A 1003 31.45 -19.30 35.40
N GLU A 1004 30.60 -19.26 34.37
CA GLU A 1004 30.23 -18.03 33.70
C GLU A 1004 29.25 -17.24 34.57
N LYS A 1005 29.61 -16.00 34.90
CA LYS A 1005 28.70 -15.10 35.63
C LYS A 1005 27.71 -14.52 34.64
N VAL A 1006 26.43 -14.80 34.87
CA VAL A 1006 25.30 -14.21 34.16
C VAL A 1006 24.48 -13.32 35.09
N LEU A 1007 23.74 -12.36 34.54
CA LEU A 1007 22.70 -11.65 35.28
C LEU A 1007 21.48 -12.57 35.36
N THR A 1008 20.99 -12.89 36.55
CA THR A 1008 19.84 -13.78 36.70
C THR A 1008 18.53 -13.00 36.76
N ILE A 1009 17.41 -13.68 36.55
CA ILE A 1009 16.09 -13.10 36.82
C ILE A 1009 15.92 -12.73 38.31
N VAL A 1010 16.59 -13.46 39.21
CA VAL A 1010 16.63 -13.14 40.65
C VAL A 1010 17.32 -11.80 40.89
N ASP A 1011 18.46 -11.54 40.24
CA ASP A 1011 19.19 -10.26 40.36
C ASP A 1011 18.33 -9.08 39.91
N LEU A 1012 17.54 -9.26 38.84
CA LEU A 1012 16.61 -8.25 38.35
C LEU A 1012 15.54 -7.91 39.41
N PHE A 1013 14.84 -8.92 39.93
CA PHE A 1013 13.79 -8.73 40.93
C PHE A 1013 14.33 -8.08 42.21
N GLN A 1014 15.49 -8.53 42.70
CA GLN A 1014 16.13 -7.95 43.88
C GLN A 1014 16.53 -6.49 43.67
N SER A 1015 17.05 -6.14 42.49
CA SER A 1015 17.43 -4.77 42.15
C SER A 1015 16.22 -3.84 42.11
N LEU A 1016 15.13 -4.29 41.48
CA LEU A 1016 13.86 -3.56 41.44
C LEU A 1016 13.26 -3.39 42.83
N HIS A 1017 13.18 -4.47 43.62
CA HIS A 1017 12.68 -4.41 44.99
C HIS A 1017 13.43 -3.34 45.81
N LYS A 1018 14.77 -3.42 45.80
CA LYS A 1018 15.63 -2.49 46.56
C LYS A 1018 15.44 -1.04 46.14
N ALA A 1019 15.25 -0.77 44.85
CA ALA A 1019 15.08 0.59 44.33
C ALA A 1019 13.68 1.16 44.63
N ILE A 1020 12.64 0.33 44.53
CA ILE A 1020 11.23 0.76 44.62
C ILE A 1020 10.77 0.90 46.08
N TRP A 1021 11.28 0.05 46.97
CA TRP A 1021 10.84 -0.04 48.36
C TRP A 1021 11.79 0.60 49.37
N VAL A 1022 12.61 1.58 48.96
CA VAL A 1022 13.58 2.24 49.87
C VAL A 1022 12.91 2.95 51.05
N GLU A 1023 11.65 3.37 50.91
CA GLU A 1023 10.86 3.98 51.99
C GLU A 1023 10.27 2.96 52.97
N LEU A 1024 10.24 1.68 52.60
CA LEU A 1024 9.65 0.61 53.40
C LEU A 1024 10.49 0.40 54.68
N GLY A 1025 9.86 0.56 55.84
CA GLY A 1025 10.52 0.53 57.16
C GLY A 1025 10.84 1.91 57.75
N GLY A 1026 10.61 3.00 57.00
CA GLY A 1026 10.64 4.37 57.52
C GLY A 1026 9.30 4.84 58.10
N ASN A 1027 9.32 5.90 58.90
CA ASN A 1027 8.12 6.56 59.47
C ASN A 1027 7.72 7.86 58.73
N GLY A 1028 8.37 8.16 57.59
CA GLY A 1028 8.12 9.37 56.80
C GLY A 1028 7.02 9.19 55.76
N ALA A 1029 6.51 10.31 55.25
CA ALA A 1029 5.58 10.31 54.12
C ALA A 1029 6.29 9.84 52.84
N VAL A 1030 5.65 8.94 52.10
CA VAL A 1030 6.07 8.52 50.75
C VAL A 1030 5.51 9.53 49.74
N ASP A 1031 6.37 10.07 48.89
CA ASP A 1031 5.98 11.05 47.86
C ASP A 1031 4.94 10.46 46.87
N PRO A 1032 3.97 11.25 46.35
CA PRO A 1032 2.98 10.76 45.40
C PRO A 1032 3.54 9.97 44.21
N LEU A 1033 4.64 10.44 43.59
CA LEU A 1033 5.24 9.75 42.44
C LEU A 1033 5.82 8.39 42.85
N ARG A 1034 6.38 8.30 44.07
CA ARG A 1034 6.91 7.04 44.64
C ARG A 1034 5.81 6.04 44.93
N ARG A 1035 4.64 6.50 45.40
CA ARG A 1035 3.46 5.64 45.61
C ARG A 1035 2.96 5.07 44.29
N ASP A 1036 2.93 5.87 43.23
CA ASP A 1036 2.53 5.42 41.89
C ASP A 1036 3.49 4.34 41.35
N LEU A 1037 4.81 4.52 41.49
CA LEU A 1037 5.80 3.49 41.14
C LEU A 1037 5.62 2.17 41.93
N GLN A 1038 5.45 2.25 43.25
CA GLN A 1038 5.22 1.07 44.10
C GLN A 1038 3.96 0.32 43.68
N LYS A 1039 2.90 1.06 43.35
CA LYS A 1039 1.65 0.48 42.84
C LYS A 1039 1.87 -0.18 41.48
N SER A 1040 2.54 0.49 40.52
CA SER A 1040 2.83 -0.10 39.20
C SER A 1040 3.59 -1.42 39.32
N TYR A 1041 4.57 -1.51 40.22
CA TYR A 1041 5.29 -2.77 40.45
C TYR A 1041 4.40 -3.89 40.97
N VAL A 1042 3.57 -3.60 41.96
CA VAL A 1042 2.58 -4.57 42.47
C VAL A 1042 1.62 -5.00 41.36
N ASP A 1043 1.12 -4.07 40.55
CA ASP A 1043 0.20 -4.36 39.45
C ASP A 1043 0.86 -5.26 38.38
N SER A 1044 2.13 -5.03 38.01
CA SER A 1044 2.89 -5.89 37.07
C SER A 1044 3.06 -7.32 37.62
N LEU A 1045 3.40 -7.47 38.90
CA LEU A 1045 3.53 -8.78 39.54
C LEU A 1045 2.18 -9.50 39.66
N ILE A 1046 1.11 -8.78 39.99
CA ILE A 1046 -0.26 -9.32 40.02
C ILE A 1046 -0.66 -9.82 38.63
N ALA A 1047 -0.33 -9.08 37.56
CA ALA A 1047 -0.62 -9.50 36.19
C ALA A 1047 0.08 -10.83 35.84
N MET A 1048 1.30 -11.06 36.32
CA MET A 1048 1.99 -12.36 36.18
C MET A 1048 1.27 -13.48 36.94
N VAL A 1049 0.93 -13.24 38.21
CA VAL A 1049 0.33 -14.26 39.09
C VAL A 1049 -1.09 -14.66 38.66
N LEU A 1050 -1.84 -13.72 38.10
CA LEU A 1050 -3.17 -13.96 37.52
C LEU A 1050 -3.11 -14.48 36.09
N GLU A 1051 -1.92 -14.81 35.57
CA GLU A 1051 -1.71 -15.37 34.22
C GLU A 1051 -2.32 -14.52 33.09
N LYS A 1052 -2.37 -13.19 33.30
CA LYS A 1052 -2.80 -12.24 32.26
C LYS A 1052 -1.73 -12.02 31.19
N GLN A 1053 -0.53 -12.55 31.42
CA GLN A 1053 0.62 -12.55 30.51
C GLN A 1053 1.37 -13.87 30.62
N VAL A 1054 1.85 -14.39 29.49
CA VAL A 1054 2.61 -15.65 29.43
C VAL A 1054 4.07 -15.37 29.76
N VAL A 1055 4.52 -15.74 30.96
CA VAL A 1055 5.89 -15.56 31.45
C VAL A 1055 6.56 -16.89 31.76
N PRO A 1056 7.92 -16.96 31.83
CA PRO A 1056 8.61 -18.17 32.28
C PRO A 1056 8.19 -18.60 33.70
N ALA A 1057 8.24 -19.90 33.98
CA ALA A 1057 7.85 -20.46 35.29
C ALA A 1057 8.64 -19.83 36.45
N ASP A 1058 9.94 -19.58 36.26
CA ASP A 1058 10.81 -18.93 37.26
C ASP A 1058 10.32 -17.51 37.60
N ALA A 1059 9.87 -16.75 36.59
CA ALA A 1059 9.31 -15.42 36.80
C ALA A 1059 8.01 -15.46 37.62
N LEU A 1060 7.14 -16.43 37.33
CA LEU A 1060 5.89 -16.63 38.08
C LEU A 1060 6.16 -16.98 39.55
N ILE A 1061 7.14 -17.85 39.82
CA ILE A 1061 7.54 -18.23 41.17
C ILE A 1061 8.07 -17.01 41.93
N LEU A 1062 8.95 -16.22 41.30
CA LEU A 1062 9.51 -15.00 41.89
C LEU A 1062 8.44 -13.95 42.13
N ALA A 1063 7.50 -13.74 41.22
CA ALA A 1063 6.39 -12.83 41.40
C ALA A 1063 5.50 -13.23 42.58
N ARG A 1064 5.15 -14.52 42.71
CA ARG A 1064 4.38 -15.03 43.87
C ARG A 1064 5.15 -14.86 45.17
N TYR A 1065 6.45 -15.14 45.17
CA TYR A 1065 7.30 -14.97 46.34
C TYR A 1065 7.37 -13.51 46.79
N GLU A 1066 7.67 -12.61 45.86
CA GLU A 1066 7.80 -11.17 46.08
C GLU A 1066 6.49 -10.56 46.63
N LEU A 1067 5.36 -10.86 45.99
CA LEU A 1067 4.03 -10.45 46.46
C LEU A 1067 3.75 -10.96 47.89
N THR A 1068 4.10 -12.21 48.20
CA THR A 1068 3.91 -12.76 49.54
C THR A 1068 4.72 -12.00 50.60
N GLN A 1069 5.98 -11.65 50.31
CA GLN A 1069 6.83 -10.85 51.21
C GLN A 1069 6.30 -9.42 51.37
N LEU A 1070 5.89 -8.78 50.26
CA LEU A 1070 5.34 -7.43 50.27
C LEU A 1070 4.04 -7.35 51.05
N ARG A 1071 3.13 -8.34 50.92
CA ARG A 1071 1.85 -8.35 51.68
C ARG A 1071 2.07 -8.18 53.17
N GLY A 1072 2.98 -8.97 53.76
CA GLY A 1072 3.31 -8.94 55.18
C GLY A 1072 4.03 -7.65 55.61
N SER A 1073 5.01 -7.23 54.81
CA SER A 1073 5.80 -6.02 55.09
C SER A 1073 4.94 -4.76 55.02
N LEU A 1074 4.07 -4.64 54.01
CA LEU A 1074 3.16 -3.52 53.82
C LEU A 1074 2.07 -3.46 54.90
N ALA A 1075 1.50 -4.60 55.30
CA ALA A 1075 0.52 -4.64 56.39
C ALA A 1075 1.11 -4.16 57.72
N THR A 1076 2.39 -4.46 57.95
CA THR A 1076 3.12 -4.00 59.15
C THR A 1076 3.43 -2.51 59.04
N ALA A 1077 3.96 -2.07 57.90
CA ALA A 1077 4.30 -0.66 57.66
C ALA A 1077 3.07 0.26 57.69
N ALA A 1078 1.92 -0.20 57.18
CA ALA A 1078 0.66 0.55 57.21
C ALA A 1078 0.20 0.89 58.63
N LYS A 1079 0.43 -0.02 59.59
CA LYS A 1079 0.08 0.20 61.01
C LYS A 1079 1.09 1.10 61.74
N ALA A 1080 2.36 1.05 61.33
CA ALA A 1080 3.44 1.76 61.98
C ALA A 1080 3.63 3.21 61.46
N ASN A 1081 3.27 3.48 60.21
CA ASN A 1081 3.49 4.78 59.59
C ASN A 1081 2.55 5.86 60.14
N LYS A 1082 3.10 7.02 60.48
CA LYS A 1082 2.36 8.15 61.08
C LYS A 1082 1.72 9.07 60.04
N ASP A 1083 2.13 8.99 58.78
CA ASP A 1083 1.53 9.74 57.68
C ASP A 1083 0.26 9.02 57.20
N PRO A 1084 -0.95 9.62 57.33
CA PRO A 1084 -2.20 8.95 57.01
C PRO A 1084 -2.28 8.48 55.55
N GLN A 1085 -1.74 9.27 54.61
CA GLN A 1085 -1.81 8.94 53.20
C GLN A 1085 -0.92 7.75 52.84
N THR A 1086 0.29 7.69 53.41
CA THR A 1086 1.20 6.56 53.25
C THR A 1086 0.66 5.29 53.91
N ALA A 1087 0.07 5.42 55.11
CA ALA A 1087 -0.57 4.29 55.80
C ALA A 1087 -1.70 3.67 54.95
N LEU A 1088 -2.57 4.52 54.36
CA LEU A 1088 -3.65 4.07 53.46
C LEU A 1088 -3.11 3.43 52.18
N HIS A 1089 -2.08 4.01 51.57
CA HIS A 1089 -1.43 3.46 50.38
C HIS A 1089 -0.89 2.04 50.63
N TYR A 1090 -0.14 1.84 51.72
CA TYR A 1090 0.36 0.51 52.07
C TYR A 1090 -0.75 -0.49 52.41
N ALA A 1091 -1.84 -0.04 53.06
CA ALA A 1091 -2.99 -0.89 53.33
C ALA A 1091 -3.74 -1.30 52.04
N ASP A 1092 -3.89 -0.39 51.08
CA ASP A 1092 -4.50 -0.68 49.77
C ASP A 1092 -3.66 -1.70 48.99
N LEU A 1093 -2.35 -1.47 48.87
CA LEU A 1093 -1.46 -2.42 48.19
C LEU A 1093 -1.47 -3.80 48.87
N SER A 1094 -1.40 -3.86 50.21
CA SER A 1094 -1.49 -5.14 50.93
C SER A 1094 -2.80 -5.88 50.65
N THR A 1095 -3.92 -5.15 50.61
CA THR A 1095 -5.25 -5.70 50.26
C THR A 1095 -5.28 -6.24 48.83
N ARG A 1096 -4.82 -5.47 47.85
CA ARG A 1096 -4.75 -5.89 46.43
C ARG A 1096 -3.93 -7.16 46.25
N ILE A 1097 -2.78 -7.22 46.90
CA ILE A 1097 -1.91 -8.39 46.87
C ILE A 1097 -2.63 -9.60 47.48
N GLY A 1098 -3.32 -9.42 48.60
CA GLY A 1098 -4.14 -10.47 49.21
C GLY A 1098 -5.19 -11.01 48.23
N MET A 1099 -5.96 -10.13 47.61
CA MET A 1099 -6.98 -10.51 46.61
C MET A 1099 -6.38 -11.28 45.42
N ALA A 1100 -5.20 -10.90 44.94
CA ALA A 1100 -4.54 -11.57 43.82
C ALA A 1100 -3.97 -12.95 44.21
N LEU A 1101 -3.37 -13.08 45.40
CA LEU A 1101 -2.82 -14.36 45.89
C LEU A 1101 -3.94 -15.36 46.26
N ASP A 1102 -5.08 -14.85 46.71
CA ASP A 1102 -6.25 -15.66 47.08
C ASP A 1102 -7.19 -15.93 45.89
N ALA A 1103 -6.91 -15.35 44.71
CA ALA A 1103 -7.70 -15.54 43.51
C ALA A 1103 -7.71 -17.02 43.10
N LYS A 1104 -8.91 -17.53 42.79
CA LYS A 1104 -9.11 -18.90 42.31
C LYS A 1104 -9.47 -18.86 40.82
N PRO A 1105 -8.87 -19.73 39.99
CA PRO A 1105 -9.31 -19.87 38.61
C PRO A 1105 -10.77 -20.34 38.58
N THR A 1106 -11.65 -19.56 37.98
CA THR A 1106 -13.03 -19.97 37.71
C THR A 1106 -13.06 -20.75 36.39
N VAL A 1107 -13.19 -22.07 36.49
CA VAL A 1107 -13.48 -22.92 35.33
C VAL A 1107 -14.91 -22.62 34.90
N GLY A 1108 -15.10 -21.97 33.73
CA GLY A 1108 -16.42 -21.79 33.11
C GLY A 1108 -16.94 -20.35 32.92
N ALA A 1109 -16.15 -19.30 33.17
CA ALA A 1109 -16.53 -17.93 32.82
C ALA A 1109 -15.77 -17.46 31.58
N SER A 1110 -16.47 -17.39 30.44
CA SER A 1110 -16.04 -16.78 29.18
C SER A 1110 -15.80 -15.28 29.35
N GLY A 1111 -14.64 -14.92 29.88
CA GLY A 1111 -14.13 -13.55 29.85
C GLY A 1111 -13.33 -13.28 28.58
N GLY A 1112 -14.02 -13.01 27.47
CA GLY A 1112 -13.56 -12.16 26.35
C GLY A 1112 -12.20 -12.39 25.67
N GLY A 1113 -11.45 -13.44 25.96
CA GLY A 1113 -10.24 -13.83 25.23
C GLY A 1113 -10.55 -15.03 24.34
N SER A 1114 -10.37 -14.89 23.02
CA SER A 1114 -10.41 -16.02 22.10
C SER A 1114 -9.46 -17.12 22.60
N PRO A 1115 -9.89 -18.39 22.67
CA PRO A 1115 -9.03 -19.49 23.11
C PRO A 1115 -7.81 -19.58 22.20
N SER A 1116 -6.63 -19.84 22.78
CA SER A 1116 -5.42 -20.01 21.98
C SER A 1116 -5.54 -21.29 21.13
N LEU A 1117 -4.86 -21.33 19.98
CA LEU A 1117 -4.83 -22.51 19.12
C LEU A 1117 -4.34 -23.77 19.88
N LEU A 1118 -3.52 -23.59 20.91
CA LEU A 1118 -3.04 -24.63 21.81
C LEU A 1118 -4.12 -25.19 22.73
N ASP A 1119 -5.10 -24.37 23.14
CA ASP A 1119 -6.23 -24.80 23.98
C ASP A 1119 -7.26 -25.57 23.15
N LEU A 1120 -7.46 -25.18 21.89
CA LEU A 1120 -8.30 -25.93 20.94
C LEU A 1120 -7.70 -27.31 20.59
N LEU A 1121 -6.37 -27.41 20.53
CA LEU A 1121 -5.68 -28.66 20.17
C LEU A 1121 -5.53 -29.65 21.33
N ARG A 1122 -5.72 -29.21 22.58
CA ARG A 1122 -5.59 -30.09 23.76
C ARG A 1122 -6.88 -30.78 24.18
N GLY A 1123 -8.00 -30.49 23.52
CA GLY A 1123 -9.32 -31.07 23.84
C GLY A 1123 -9.82 -30.52 25.17
N GLY A 1124 -10.77 -29.60 25.08
CA GLY A 1124 -11.27 -28.79 26.20
C GLY A 1124 -11.79 -29.54 27.43
#